data_AF-A0AAE3QRW4-F1
#
_entry.id   AF-A0AAE3QRW4-F1
#
_cell.length_a   1.000
_cell.length_b   1.000
_cell.length_c   1.000
_cell.angle_alpha   90.00
_cell.angle_beta   90.00
_cell.angle_gamma   90.00
#
_symmetry.space_group_name_H-M   'P 1'
#
loop_
_entity.id
_entity.type
_entity.pdbx_description
1 polymer ?
#
loop_
_entity_poly.entity_id
_entity_poly.type
_entity_poly.pdbx_seq_one_letter_code
_entity_poly.pdbx_strand_id
1 'polypeptide(L)'
;MQHTVYIRFFLQQIIKQCIQGVLIQPLPGVVLVLLLLFSQSVQAQTAPPTDGLVMHWALEDGASTTLADGSGNNNTGTLSGTVSSTTAGRVGSCLEAASRTGWTAVTSATGGLNWKPTNFTVSFWIAPYSFGTTVSQLGSRVGWGGFIFYMDNYGGMYVGTDQNTCINPYNIPGAPSVQFGTYQWYHMVFTFTAGSSGSTTGTGRVYKNGVLLGSKAMTNPVTWGGFYMSSATAANATHGKIDEVRIYNRALTDTEVFNLAAYPHGPATAVWKSSPVSTDWSTASNWQGELAPTSVSNIVINSCTTCPVLPSATTVSNFAINTGGKLDLNGQTLTAATTTWTSATIQSNGGTIITPYPSWTNCTFFGALSHIMRQKNDAASSPTGNTFKGPVVVTFESGGGAYRPGWNTYEDTYKFVSKSGSYHWPQGEFKEYAEIRNEGGSTNVAPANFRKEALMYNSSAGQLIFGTSASSVINFYGPVTFTNQWDPTNWQAWITVGTAGNVTFYDKVTYNCSGGRLEFGTTSGVGKVLFKSTASMEKGTSGYVSGLLNFYNVTVEQGTGPMTIAQNQPAVASASISIASSTFNREVSFKSMDVNISGSVFAEKVTFEKTAGNLVNGGISEGRNRFEGDTYFINSSASGQMILGRSYPDIFNGKLFITHGGSSVFGIGYQAAGTQLNEEVTLTTSAGTTGYIEFGGNGGTTLLKDGFKLKTVTFPAGELRLKGFTQLGSDNEQTLSLTGSAGLVFGAGTIFTSVLTATAPRLYLNGSTFKKASTFTKTGTGDNVSIGGNVFNDKVLIRNRASSGTMQMATQVQDQTVKSQ
;
A
#
# COMPACT_ATOMS: atom_id res chain seq x y z
N MET A 1 -41.92 -14.21 -17.13
CA MET A 1 -43.27 -14.23 -16.54
C MET A 1 -44.13 -15.37 -17.14
N GLN A 2 -43.65 -16.62 -17.11
CA GLN A 2 -44.37 -17.79 -17.66
C GLN A 2 -44.28 -19.07 -16.79
N HIS A 3 -43.64 -19.04 -15.61
CA HIS A 3 -43.52 -20.23 -14.74
C HIS A 3 -44.55 -20.28 -13.58
N THR A 4 -45.31 -19.20 -13.35
CA THR A 4 -46.28 -19.13 -12.23
C THR A 4 -47.68 -19.66 -12.60
N VAL A 5 -47.96 -19.86 -13.89
CA VAL A 5 -49.28 -20.31 -14.37
C VAL A 5 -49.41 -21.84 -14.39
N TYR A 6 -48.31 -22.58 -14.52
CA TYR A 6 -48.33 -24.06 -14.58
C TYR A 6 -48.59 -24.73 -13.22
N ILE A 7 -48.11 -24.17 -12.11
CA ILE A 7 -48.27 -24.76 -10.77
C ILE A 7 -49.71 -24.62 -10.25
N ARG A 8 -50.41 -23.53 -10.59
CA ARG A 8 -51.82 -23.34 -10.21
C ARG A 8 -52.78 -24.26 -10.97
N PHE A 9 -52.45 -24.61 -12.22
CA PHE A 9 -53.27 -25.52 -13.02
C PHE A 9 -53.10 -27.00 -12.60
N PHE A 10 -51.89 -27.38 -12.16
CA PHE A 10 -51.61 -28.75 -11.70
C PHE A 10 -52.24 -29.05 -10.32
N LEU A 11 -52.24 -28.08 -9.39
CA LEU A 11 -52.91 -28.24 -8.08
C LEU A 11 -54.44 -28.33 -8.19
N GLN A 12 -55.06 -27.59 -9.12
CA GLN A 12 -56.51 -27.63 -9.31
C GLN A 12 -57.01 -28.97 -9.91
N GLN A 13 -56.18 -29.66 -10.69
CA GLN A 13 -56.49 -30.97 -11.26
C GLN A 13 -56.41 -32.10 -10.22
N ILE A 14 -55.45 -32.03 -9.30
CA ILE A 14 -55.31 -33.00 -8.18
C ILE A 14 -56.50 -32.89 -7.21
N ILE A 15 -56.94 -31.67 -6.90
CA ILE A 15 -58.11 -31.43 -6.04
C ILE A 15 -59.41 -31.92 -6.71
N LYS A 16 -59.56 -31.80 -8.03
CA LYS A 16 -60.73 -32.33 -8.76
C LYS A 16 -60.76 -33.87 -8.81
N GLN A 17 -59.62 -34.55 -8.89
CA GLN A 17 -59.58 -36.02 -8.88
C GLN A 17 -59.82 -36.61 -7.48
N CYS A 18 -59.45 -35.93 -6.40
CA CYS A 18 -59.77 -36.37 -5.04
C CYS A 18 -61.25 -36.22 -4.65
N ILE A 19 -62.06 -35.46 -5.41
CA ILE A 19 -63.47 -35.15 -5.08
C ILE A 19 -64.48 -36.06 -5.80
N GLN A 20 -64.07 -36.89 -6.78
CA GLN A 20 -65.00 -37.76 -7.53
C GLN A 20 -65.09 -39.23 -7.09
N GLY A 21 -64.47 -39.62 -5.98
CA GLY A 21 -64.55 -40.99 -5.47
C GLY A 21 -65.08 -41.04 -4.04
N VAL A 22 -66.29 -41.59 -3.88
CA VAL A 22 -66.96 -42.03 -2.63
C VAL A 22 -68.07 -41.08 -2.15
N LEU A 23 -69.29 -41.45 -2.55
CA LEU A 23 -70.56 -41.04 -1.94
C LEU A 23 -70.61 -41.47 -0.47
N ILE A 24 -70.63 -40.54 0.50
CA ILE A 24 -71.51 -40.58 1.69
C ILE A 24 -71.87 -39.13 2.05
N GLN A 25 -73.15 -38.88 2.38
CA GLN A 25 -73.82 -37.59 2.45
C GLN A 25 -73.27 -36.61 3.53
N PRO A 26 -73.29 -35.28 3.32
CA PRO A 26 -72.83 -34.32 4.32
C PRO A 26 -73.95 -33.93 5.30
N LEU A 27 -73.69 -34.07 6.60
CA LEU A 27 -74.40 -33.37 7.68
C LEU A 27 -74.01 -31.88 7.66
N PRO A 28 -74.94 -30.91 7.87
CA PRO A 28 -74.69 -29.47 7.69
C PRO A 28 -73.76 -28.80 8.71
N GLY A 29 -73.07 -29.55 9.58
CA GLY A 29 -72.31 -29.01 10.72
C GLY A 29 -70.82 -28.70 10.45
N VAL A 30 -70.23 -29.23 9.37
CA VAL A 30 -68.76 -29.20 9.20
C VAL A 30 -68.27 -28.01 8.36
N VAL A 31 -69.11 -27.46 7.49
CA VAL A 31 -68.72 -26.35 6.60
C VAL A 31 -68.66 -25.00 7.34
N LEU A 32 -69.43 -24.82 8.42
CA LEU A 32 -69.39 -23.59 9.23
C LEU A 32 -68.13 -23.50 10.12
N VAL A 33 -67.58 -24.64 10.55
CA VAL A 33 -66.35 -24.69 11.38
C VAL A 33 -65.09 -24.46 10.54
N LEU A 34 -65.08 -24.86 9.26
CA LEU A 34 -63.94 -24.62 8.36
C LEU A 34 -63.83 -23.18 7.84
N LEU A 35 -64.95 -22.43 7.76
CA LEU A 35 -64.94 -21.00 7.39
C LEU A 35 -64.65 -20.05 8.55
N LEU A 36 -64.84 -20.49 9.81
CA LEU A 36 -64.46 -19.73 11.02
C LEU A 36 -62.98 -19.89 11.41
N LEU A 37 -62.24 -20.80 10.77
CA LEU A 37 -60.80 -21.03 11.03
C LEU A 37 -59.83 -20.25 10.11
N PHE A 38 -60.35 -19.44 9.17
CA PHE A 38 -59.53 -18.58 8.30
C PHE A 38 -59.78 -17.07 8.47
N SER A 39 -60.50 -16.66 9.51
CA SER A 39 -60.61 -15.27 9.94
C SER A 39 -59.84 -15.00 11.23
N GLN A 40 -58.60 -15.50 11.33
CA GLN A 40 -57.64 -14.84 12.23
C GLN A 40 -57.19 -13.58 11.52
N SER A 41 -57.67 -12.44 12.03
CA SER A 41 -57.02 -11.16 11.78
C SER A 41 -55.52 -11.34 11.90
N VAL A 42 -54.76 -10.85 10.91
CA VAL A 42 -53.33 -10.59 11.06
C VAL A 42 -53.23 -9.61 12.24
N GLN A 43 -53.06 -10.11 13.46
CA GLN A 43 -52.67 -9.26 14.57
C GLN A 43 -51.27 -8.77 14.20
N ALA A 44 -51.13 -7.46 14.07
CA ALA A 44 -49.83 -6.83 13.92
C ALA A 44 -48.94 -7.36 15.05
N GLN A 45 -47.86 -8.02 14.66
CA GLN A 45 -46.94 -8.63 15.61
C GLN A 45 -46.29 -7.51 16.42
N THR A 46 -46.64 -7.42 17.70
CA THR A 46 -46.20 -6.34 18.58
C THR A 46 -44.74 -6.54 18.97
N ALA A 47 -44.00 -5.44 19.10
CA ALA A 47 -42.62 -5.46 19.60
C ALA A 47 -42.49 -6.20 20.94
N PRO A 48 -41.31 -6.73 21.29
CA PRO A 48 -41.06 -7.37 22.57
C PRO A 48 -41.55 -6.47 23.70
N PRO A 49 -42.28 -7.01 24.70
CA PRO A 49 -42.74 -6.20 25.81
C PRO A 49 -41.55 -5.53 26.51
N THR A 50 -41.69 -4.24 26.82
CA THR A 50 -40.76 -3.48 27.65
C THR A 50 -41.31 -3.22 29.05
N ASP A 51 -42.64 -3.30 29.20
CA ASP A 51 -43.28 -3.21 30.51
C ASP A 51 -42.78 -4.32 31.43
N GLY A 52 -42.27 -3.91 32.58
CA GLY A 52 -41.67 -4.79 33.57
C GLY A 52 -40.32 -5.40 33.19
N LEU A 53 -39.66 -4.96 32.12
CA LEU A 53 -38.33 -5.45 31.74
C LEU A 53 -37.27 -4.97 32.74
N VAL A 54 -36.56 -5.92 33.35
CA VAL A 54 -35.58 -5.70 34.42
C VAL A 54 -34.15 -5.86 33.91
N MET A 55 -33.93 -6.77 32.98
CA MET A 55 -32.61 -7.02 32.38
C MET A 55 -32.79 -7.44 30.94
N HIS A 56 -31.96 -6.91 30.04
CA HIS A 56 -31.87 -7.38 28.66
C HIS A 56 -30.42 -7.39 28.20
N TRP A 57 -29.84 -8.58 28.08
CA TRP A 57 -28.56 -8.76 27.40
C TRP A 57 -28.84 -9.18 25.96
N ALA A 58 -28.69 -8.23 25.03
CA ALA A 58 -28.84 -8.46 23.60
C ALA A 58 -27.66 -9.26 23.02
N LEU A 59 -26.48 -9.22 23.67
CA LEU A 59 -25.27 -9.93 23.27
C LEU A 59 -24.66 -9.43 21.94
N GLU A 60 -24.83 -8.14 21.68
CA GLU A 60 -24.38 -7.41 20.47
C GLU A 60 -23.07 -6.62 20.69
N ASP A 61 -22.41 -6.82 21.83
CA ASP A 61 -21.31 -5.97 22.32
C ASP A 61 -19.95 -6.21 21.60
N GLY A 62 -19.90 -7.06 20.58
CA GLY A 62 -18.67 -7.46 19.90
C GLY A 62 -17.67 -8.11 20.85
N ALA A 63 -16.36 -8.02 20.57
CA ALA A 63 -15.29 -8.68 21.36
C ALA A 63 -15.06 -8.08 22.78
N SER A 64 -16.10 -7.52 23.41
CA SER A 64 -16.10 -6.96 24.76
C SER A 64 -16.18 -8.05 25.84
N THR A 65 -15.62 -7.76 27.02
CA THR A 65 -15.81 -8.56 28.24
C THR A 65 -16.96 -8.05 29.12
N THR A 66 -17.72 -7.05 28.65
CA THR A 66 -18.93 -6.54 29.30
C THR A 66 -20.15 -6.79 28.43
N LEU A 67 -21.29 -7.11 29.06
CA LEU A 67 -22.58 -7.30 28.40
C LEU A 67 -23.48 -6.11 28.75
N ALA A 68 -23.85 -5.30 27.76
CA ALA A 68 -24.69 -4.13 28.00
C ALA A 68 -26.11 -4.54 28.40
N ASP A 69 -26.69 -3.82 29.36
CA ASP A 69 -28.10 -3.99 29.75
C ASP A 69 -29.00 -3.01 28.98
N GLY A 70 -29.74 -3.54 28.01
CA GLY A 70 -30.70 -2.79 27.19
C GLY A 70 -32.01 -2.44 27.90
N SER A 71 -32.22 -2.90 29.14
CA SER A 71 -33.44 -2.59 29.90
C SER A 71 -33.47 -1.20 30.53
N GLY A 72 -32.30 -0.54 30.66
CA GLY A 72 -32.14 0.73 31.36
C GLY A 72 -31.96 0.64 32.88
N ASN A 73 -31.84 -0.57 33.45
CA ASN A 73 -31.73 -0.79 34.91
C ASN A 73 -30.29 -1.02 35.40
N ASN A 74 -29.28 -0.82 34.55
CA ASN A 74 -27.85 -0.96 34.86
C ASN A 74 -27.47 -2.36 35.40
N ASN A 75 -28.09 -3.42 34.90
CA ASN A 75 -27.72 -4.80 35.16
C ASN A 75 -26.63 -5.30 34.19
N THR A 76 -25.60 -4.48 33.94
CA THR A 76 -24.47 -4.80 33.05
C THR A 76 -23.76 -6.08 33.50
N GLY A 77 -23.56 -7.01 32.58
CA GLY A 77 -22.87 -8.27 32.85
C GLY A 77 -21.35 -8.18 32.69
N THR A 78 -20.62 -8.98 33.45
CA THR A 78 -19.18 -9.24 33.26
C THR A 78 -19.01 -10.64 32.70
N LEU A 79 -18.36 -10.74 31.55
CA LEU A 79 -18.06 -11.98 30.85
C LEU A 79 -16.64 -12.48 31.20
N SER A 80 -16.50 -13.78 31.41
CA SER A 80 -15.22 -14.44 31.71
C SER A 80 -15.16 -15.82 31.06
N GLY A 81 -13.98 -16.22 30.57
CA GLY A 81 -13.77 -17.45 29.81
C GLY A 81 -13.63 -17.22 28.30
N THR A 82 -13.54 -18.30 27.53
CA THR A 82 -13.35 -18.24 26.06
C THR A 82 -14.68 -18.46 25.35
N VAL A 83 -15.25 -17.38 24.80
CA VAL A 83 -16.43 -17.41 23.93
C VAL A 83 -16.26 -16.44 22.77
N SER A 84 -16.87 -16.74 21.63
CA SER A 84 -17.03 -15.79 20.52
C SER A 84 -18.28 -14.96 20.73
N SER A 85 -18.17 -13.66 20.56
CA SER A 85 -19.27 -12.68 20.65
C SER A 85 -19.53 -11.95 19.32
N THR A 86 -18.93 -12.44 18.24
CA THR A 86 -19.11 -11.92 16.87
C THR A 86 -19.78 -12.94 15.95
N THR A 87 -20.10 -14.11 16.49
CA THR A 87 -20.81 -15.15 15.75
C THR A 87 -22.27 -14.76 15.56
N ALA A 88 -22.80 -14.97 14.36
CA ALA A 88 -24.22 -14.76 14.07
C ALA A 88 -25.12 -15.53 15.06
N GLY A 89 -25.99 -14.75 15.71
CA GLY A 89 -26.96 -15.18 16.70
C GLY A 89 -28.30 -15.57 16.10
N ARG A 90 -29.29 -15.68 16.98
CA ARG A 90 -30.71 -15.65 16.59
C ARG A 90 -31.11 -14.23 16.16
N VAL A 91 -30.53 -13.24 16.83
CA VAL A 91 -30.57 -11.81 16.58
C VAL A 91 -29.13 -11.35 16.53
N GLY A 92 -28.81 -10.48 15.58
CA GLY A 92 -27.45 -9.94 15.41
C GLY A 92 -26.33 -10.96 15.69
N SER A 93 -25.51 -10.69 16.70
CA SER A 93 -24.51 -11.61 17.25
C SER A 93 -24.96 -12.27 18.56
N CYS A 94 -24.43 -13.45 18.84
CA CYS A 94 -24.66 -14.18 20.08
C CYS A 94 -23.35 -14.46 20.82
N LEU A 95 -23.43 -14.95 22.06
CA LEU A 95 -22.31 -15.63 22.70
C LEU A 95 -22.27 -17.10 22.28
N GLU A 96 -21.17 -17.50 21.66
CA GLU A 96 -20.89 -18.87 21.24
C GLU A 96 -19.69 -19.45 21.99
N ALA A 97 -19.93 -20.55 22.69
CA ALA A 97 -18.88 -21.45 23.17
C ALA A 97 -18.72 -22.60 22.17
N ALA A 98 -17.76 -22.47 21.25
CA ALA A 98 -17.47 -23.49 20.22
C ALA A 98 -16.68 -24.70 20.75
N SER A 99 -16.19 -24.63 21.98
CA SER A 99 -15.52 -25.72 22.68
C SER A 99 -15.99 -25.78 24.15
N ARG A 100 -15.84 -26.94 24.79
CA ARG A 100 -16.18 -27.16 26.20
C ARG A 100 -15.13 -26.57 27.14
N THR A 101 -15.00 -25.25 27.14
CA THR A 101 -14.24 -24.52 28.16
C THR A 101 -15.20 -23.89 29.16
N GLY A 102 -14.76 -23.75 30.41
CA GLY A 102 -15.53 -23.01 31.41
C GLY A 102 -15.69 -21.55 31.01
N TRP A 103 -16.91 -21.02 31.07
CA TRP A 103 -17.19 -19.61 30.82
C TRP A 103 -18.43 -19.17 31.59
N THR A 104 -18.46 -17.91 32.00
CA THR A 104 -19.60 -17.38 32.74
C THR A 104 -19.81 -15.91 32.39
N ALA A 105 -21.08 -15.50 32.35
CA ALA A 105 -21.45 -14.10 32.42
C ALA A 105 -22.25 -13.86 33.69
N VAL A 106 -21.90 -12.82 34.44
CA VAL A 106 -22.52 -12.54 35.75
C VAL A 106 -22.84 -11.06 35.90
N THR A 107 -23.95 -10.75 36.57
CA THR A 107 -24.23 -9.42 37.12
C THR A 107 -24.57 -9.54 38.59
N SER A 108 -24.16 -8.55 39.40
CA SER A 108 -24.45 -8.50 40.82
C SER A 108 -25.85 -7.92 41.10
N ALA A 109 -26.28 -7.97 42.36
CA ALA A 109 -27.61 -7.52 42.78
C ALA A 109 -27.71 -5.97 42.78
N THR A 110 -27.87 -5.35 41.62
CA THR A 110 -28.27 -3.94 41.50
C THR A 110 -29.80 -3.81 41.42
N GLY A 111 -30.33 -2.59 41.55
CA GLY A 111 -31.72 -2.26 41.96
C GLY A 111 -32.89 -2.94 41.23
N GLY A 112 -32.67 -3.66 40.14
CA GLY A 112 -33.68 -4.49 39.46
C GLY A 112 -33.63 -5.99 39.81
N LEU A 113 -32.46 -6.54 40.12
CA LEU A 113 -32.28 -7.98 40.39
C LEU A 113 -32.08 -8.32 41.88
N ASN A 114 -31.92 -7.31 42.74
CA ASN A 114 -31.90 -7.48 44.21
C ASN A 114 -33.30 -7.38 44.80
N TRP A 115 -34.13 -8.39 44.56
CA TRP A 115 -35.53 -8.34 44.97
C TRP A 115 -36.07 -9.74 45.27
N LYS A 116 -37.20 -9.83 45.97
CA LYS A 116 -37.92 -11.07 46.21
C LYS A 116 -39.07 -11.18 45.20
N PRO A 117 -38.88 -11.87 44.06
CA PRO A 117 -39.88 -11.86 43.00
C PRO A 117 -41.15 -12.59 43.44
N THR A 118 -42.28 -11.90 43.42
CA THR A 118 -43.60 -12.53 43.54
C THR A 118 -44.12 -12.99 42.19
N ASN A 119 -43.80 -12.24 41.13
CA ASN A 119 -44.02 -12.63 39.74
C ASN A 119 -42.75 -12.33 38.95
N PHE A 120 -42.40 -13.18 37.99
CA PHE A 120 -41.28 -12.89 37.09
C PHE A 120 -41.33 -13.72 35.81
N THR A 121 -40.55 -13.31 34.82
CA THR A 121 -40.27 -14.10 33.61
C THR A 121 -38.79 -14.10 33.31
N VAL A 122 -38.24 -15.24 32.90
CA VAL A 122 -36.90 -15.34 32.30
C VAL A 122 -37.04 -15.89 30.89
N SER A 123 -36.42 -15.23 29.91
CA SER A 123 -36.50 -15.55 28.49
C SER A 123 -35.09 -15.56 27.88
N PHE A 124 -34.80 -16.50 26.99
CA PHE A 124 -33.53 -16.53 26.26
C PHE A 124 -33.63 -17.44 25.04
N TRP A 125 -32.77 -17.22 24.06
CA TRP A 125 -32.54 -18.14 22.96
C TRP A 125 -31.29 -18.98 23.23
N ILE A 126 -31.36 -20.28 22.94
CA ILE A 126 -30.23 -21.20 23.11
C ILE A 126 -30.13 -22.18 21.94
N ALA A 127 -28.91 -22.44 21.46
CA ALA A 127 -28.61 -23.47 20.47
C ALA A 127 -27.45 -24.35 20.97
N PRO A 128 -27.73 -25.46 21.67
CA PRO A 128 -26.70 -26.34 22.22
C PRO A 128 -25.92 -27.06 21.11
N TYR A 129 -24.61 -27.24 21.25
CA TYR A 129 -23.79 -28.08 20.35
C TYR A 129 -23.63 -29.49 20.87
N SER A 130 -23.62 -29.65 22.19
CA SER A 130 -23.62 -30.96 22.86
C SER A 130 -24.08 -30.82 24.30
N PHE A 131 -24.51 -31.93 24.91
CA PHE A 131 -24.89 -31.99 26.32
C PHE A 131 -23.79 -32.62 27.18
N GLY A 132 -23.59 -32.12 28.41
CA GLY A 132 -22.48 -32.49 29.29
C GLY A 132 -22.92 -33.44 30.39
N THR A 133 -21.97 -34.05 31.10
CA THR A 133 -22.25 -35.00 32.20
C THR A 133 -22.80 -34.31 33.46
N THR A 134 -22.67 -32.99 33.59
CA THR A 134 -23.28 -32.19 34.66
C THR A 134 -23.68 -30.78 34.14
N VAL A 135 -24.96 -30.42 34.28
CA VAL A 135 -25.60 -29.08 34.23
C VAL A 135 -25.02 -27.95 33.35
N SER A 136 -25.62 -27.65 32.19
CA SER A 136 -25.50 -26.34 31.49
C SER A 136 -26.49 -25.32 32.08
N GLN A 137 -26.04 -24.28 32.78
CA GLN A 137 -26.92 -23.49 33.67
C GLN A 137 -27.17 -22.04 33.22
N LEU A 138 -28.40 -21.55 33.45
CA LEU A 138 -28.72 -20.13 33.55
C LEU A 138 -29.56 -19.94 34.82
N GLY A 139 -29.30 -18.88 35.59
CA GLY A 139 -30.00 -18.78 36.86
C GLY A 139 -29.76 -17.51 37.68
N SER A 140 -30.54 -17.38 38.73
CA SER A 140 -30.28 -16.45 39.82
C SER A 140 -29.04 -16.87 40.60
N ARG A 141 -28.25 -15.90 41.06
CA ARG A 141 -27.00 -16.14 41.79
C ARG A 141 -27.15 -16.83 43.15
N VAL A 142 -28.38 -17.05 43.61
CA VAL A 142 -28.65 -17.82 44.84
C VAL A 142 -28.82 -19.32 44.58
N GLY A 143 -28.82 -19.77 43.33
CA GLY A 143 -29.05 -21.18 42.98
C GLY A 143 -30.51 -21.59 43.16
N TRP A 144 -30.73 -22.86 43.50
CA TRP A 144 -32.05 -23.35 43.89
C TRP A 144 -32.55 -22.61 45.14
N GLY A 145 -33.80 -22.17 45.11
CA GLY A 145 -34.35 -21.09 45.94
C GLY A 145 -34.61 -19.83 45.10
N GLY A 146 -33.87 -19.60 44.02
CA GLY A 146 -34.18 -18.63 42.96
C GLY A 146 -34.46 -19.33 41.62
N PHE A 147 -34.56 -18.58 40.52
CA PHE A 147 -34.71 -19.21 39.19
C PHE A 147 -33.48 -20.00 38.80
N ILE A 148 -33.67 -21.23 38.33
CA ILE A 148 -32.63 -22.04 37.69
C ILE A 148 -33.22 -22.71 36.45
N PHE A 149 -32.44 -22.71 35.37
CA PHE A 149 -32.60 -23.56 34.20
C PHE A 149 -31.33 -24.37 34.01
N TYR A 150 -31.46 -25.66 33.73
CA TYR A 150 -30.36 -26.45 33.17
C TYR A 150 -30.81 -27.62 32.30
N MET A 151 -29.84 -28.18 31.57
CA MET A 151 -30.01 -29.41 30.78
C MET A 151 -29.13 -30.54 31.32
N ASP A 152 -29.66 -31.76 31.31
CA ASP A 152 -28.92 -33.00 31.56
C ASP A 152 -28.15 -33.47 30.31
N ASN A 153 -27.46 -34.62 30.42
CA ASN A 153 -26.63 -35.21 29.37
C ASN A 153 -27.40 -35.72 28.14
N TYR A 154 -28.73 -35.76 28.20
CA TYR A 154 -29.62 -36.13 27.10
C TYR A 154 -30.40 -34.93 26.55
N GLY A 155 -30.09 -33.72 27.01
CA GLY A 155 -30.84 -32.51 26.66
C GLY A 155 -32.19 -32.41 27.37
N GLY A 156 -32.40 -33.15 28.46
CA GLY A 156 -33.56 -33.03 29.33
C GLY A 156 -33.50 -31.77 30.17
N MET A 157 -34.54 -30.94 30.10
CA MET A 157 -34.60 -29.65 30.80
C MET A 157 -35.13 -29.78 32.23
N TYR A 158 -34.46 -29.08 33.15
CA TYR A 158 -34.91 -28.82 34.50
C TYR A 158 -35.03 -27.32 34.69
N VAL A 159 -36.19 -26.85 35.12
CA VAL A 159 -36.46 -25.41 35.27
C VAL A 159 -37.42 -25.12 36.41
N GLY A 160 -37.12 -24.10 37.21
CA GLY A 160 -38.02 -23.67 38.27
C GLY A 160 -37.31 -22.86 39.35
N THR A 161 -37.96 -22.76 40.50
CA THR A 161 -37.47 -22.02 41.68
C THR A 161 -36.87 -22.91 42.77
N ASP A 162 -37.19 -24.21 42.76
CA ASP A 162 -36.73 -25.18 43.77
C ASP A 162 -36.52 -26.55 43.12
N GLN A 163 -35.50 -27.29 43.57
CA GLN A 163 -35.07 -28.53 42.91
C GLN A 163 -36.14 -29.64 42.98
N ASN A 164 -36.87 -29.75 44.08
CA ASN A 164 -37.85 -30.82 44.29
C ASN A 164 -39.15 -30.54 43.53
N THR A 165 -39.47 -29.26 43.35
CA THR A 165 -40.70 -28.82 42.69
C THR A 165 -40.50 -28.33 41.26
N CYS A 166 -39.27 -28.34 40.74
CA CYS A 166 -38.97 -27.94 39.37
C CYS A 166 -39.76 -28.75 38.33
N ILE A 167 -39.96 -28.13 37.18
CA ILE A 167 -40.44 -28.81 35.99
C ILE A 167 -39.24 -29.54 35.38
N ASN A 168 -39.40 -30.83 35.13
CA ASN A 168 -38.37 -31.72 34.62
C ASN A 168 -38.94 -32.65 33.52
N PRO A 169 -38.11 -33.43 32.81
CA PRO A 169 -38.56 -34.23 31.66
C PRO A 169 -39.60 -35.30 32.01
N TYR A 170 -39.66 -35.73 33.27
CA TYR A 170 -40.57 -36.78 33.74
C TYR A 170 -41.97 -36.27 34.11
N ASN A 171 -42.15 -34.95 34.19
CA ASN A 171 -43.39 -34.33 34.66
C ASN A 171 -44.12 -33.52 33.57
N ILE A 172 -43.64 -33.56 32.32
CA ILE A 172 -44.30 -32.93 31.17
C ILE A 172 -44.87 -34.04 30.25
N PRO A 173 -46.16 -34.00 29.86
CA PRO A 173 -46.72 -34.94 28.90
C PRO A 173 -46.05 -34.82 27.52
N GLY A 174 -45.58 -35.93 26.94
CA GLY A 174 -45.06 -36.00 25.56
C GLY A 174 -43.52 -36.05 25.41
N ALA A 175 -42.88 -37.03 26.06
CA ALA A 175 -41.42 -37.17 26.23
C ALA A 175 -40.45 -36.74 25.09
N PRO A 176 -40.74 -36.88 23.78
CA PRO A 176 -39.81 -36.40 22.73
C PRO A 176 -39.78 -34.87 22.55
N SER A 177 -40.85 -34.13 22.85
CA SER A 177 -40.93 -32.68 22.61
C SER A 177 -40.19 -31.84 23.66
N VAL A 178 -39.87 -32.46 24.80
CA VAL A 178 -39.22 -31.85 25.98
C VAL A 178 -37.69 -31.88 25.87
N GLN A 179 -37.13 -32.77 25.04
CA GLN A 179 -35.69 -32.86 24.81
C GLN A 179 -35.21 -31.79 23.83
N PHE A 180 -34.00 -31.28 24.09
CA PHE A 180 -33.31 -30.36 23.19
C PHE A 180 -32.47 -31.16 22.21
N GLY A 181 -32.55 -30.83 20.92
CA GLY A 181 -31.58 -31.29 19.93
C GLY A 181 -30.37 -30.35 19.87
N THR A 182 -29.32 -30.78 19.19
CA THR A 182 -28.13 -29.96 18.97
C THR A 182 -28.26 -29.09 17.70
N TYR A 183 -27.45 -28.03 17.60
CA TYR A 183 -27.28 -27.14 16.44
C TYR A 183 -28.55 -26.43 15.94
N GLN A 184 -29.54 -26.23 16.79
CA GLN A 184 -30.75 -25.49 16.45
C GLN A 184 -31.20 -24.57 17.58
N TRP A 185 -31.80 -23.44 17.22
CA TRP A 185 -32.26 -22.44 18.16
C TRP A 185 -33.58 -22.84 18.83
N TYR A 186 -33.62 -22.63 20.14
CA TYR A 186 -34.81 -22.76 20.97
C TYR A 186 -35.05 -21.48 21.76
N HIS A 187 -36.26 -20.94 21.69
CA HIS A 187 -36.68 -19.86 22.56
C HIS A 187 -37.28 -20.45 23.83
N MET A 188 -36.61 -20.21 24.96
CA MET A 188 -37.04 -20.72 26.25
C MET A 188 -37.58 -19.59 27.09
N VAL A 189 -38.77 -19.80 27.64
CA VAL A 189 -39.39 -18.84 28.56
C VAL A 189 -39.90 -19.57 29.79
N PHE A 190 -39.59 -19.05 30.96
CA PHE A 190 -40.16 -19.49 32.23
C PHE A 190 -40.87 -18.32 32.91
N THR A 191 -42.14 -18.50 33.24
CA THR A 191 -42.93 -17.50 33.98
C THR A 191 -43.29 -18.05 35.35
N PHE A 192 -43.22 -17.23 36.39
CA PHE A 192 -43.67 -17.57 37.73
C PHE A 192 -44.71 -16.57 38.21
N THR A 193 -45.76 -17.08 38.85
CA THR A 193 -46.79 -16.28 39.51
C THR A 193 -47.00 -16.79 40.93
N ALA A 194 -46.84 -15.94 41.93
CA ALA A 194 -47.08 -16.30 43.33
C ALA A 194 -48.53 -16.75 43.55
N GLY A 195 -48.74 -17.68 44.48
CA GLY A 195 -50.08 -18.00 44.97
C GLY A 195 -50.71 -16.84 45.75
N SER A 196 -51.92 -17.06 46.26
CA SER A 196 -52.59 -16.09 47.14
C SER A 196 -51.70 -15.65 48.30
N SER A 197 -51.95 -14.43 48.82
CA SER A 197 -51.18 -13.88 49.95
C SER A 197 -51.05 -14.89 51.11
N GLY A 198 -49.81 -15.12 51.57
CA GLY A 198 -49.49 -16.12 52.60
C GLY A 198 -49.21 -17.54 52.08
N SER A 199 -49.45 -17.82 50.79
CA SER A 199 -49.02 -19.09 50.17
C SER A 199 -47.51 -19.23 50.19
N THR A 200 -47.02 -20.43 50.47
CA THR A 200 -45.58 -20.79 50.35
C THR A 200 -45.22 -21.27 48.95
N THR A 201 -46.21 -21.48 48.09
CA THR A 201 -46.06 -21.94 46.71
C THR A 201 -46.69 -20.96 45.72
N GLY A 202 -46.17 -20.98 44.49
CA GLY A 202 -46.70 -20.31 43.32
C GLY A 202 -46.74 -21.26 42.13
N THR A 203 -47.10 -20.74 40.97
CA THR A 203 -47.21 -21.51 39.73
C THR A 203 -46.09 -21.12 38.77
N GLY A 204 -45.25 -22.08 38.38
CA GLY A 204 -44.29 -21.91 37.30
C GLY A 204 -44.83 -22.51 36.01
N ARG A 205 -44.64 -21.81 34.90
CA ARG A 205 -44.97 -22.27 33.54
C ARG A 205 -43.73 -22.18 32.67
N VAL A 206 -43.49 -23.18 31.82
CA VAL A 206 -42.37 -23.19 30.88
C VAL A 206 -42.87 -23.31 29.45
N TYR A 207 -42.24 -22.55 28.57
CA TYR A 207 -42.53 -22.46 27.15
C TYR A 207 -41.29 -22.75 26.34
N LYS A 208 -41.49 -23.37 25.19
CA LYS A 208 -40.47 -23.62 24.16
C LYS A 208 -41.01 -23.15 22.83
N ASN A 209 -40.27 -22.29 22.14
CA ASN A 209 -40.63 -21.71 20.84
C ASN A 209 -42.03 -21.06 20.85
N GLY A 210 -42.37 -20.38 21.95
CA GLY A 210 -43.65 -19.67 22.10
C GLY A 210 -44.83 -20.55 22.52
N VAL A 211 -44.64 -21.86 22.68
CA VAL A 211 -45.70 -22.82 23.05
C VAL A 211 -45.51 -23.29 24.49
N LEU A 212 -46.59 -23.31 25.28
CA LEU A 212 -46.59 -23.83 26.65
C LEU A 212 -46.27 -25.33 26.64
N LEU A 213 -45.20 -25.71 27.34
CA LEU A 213 -44.84 -27.12 27.53
C LEU A 213 -45.46 -27.69 28.81
N GLY A 214 -45.54 -26.91 29.88
CA GLY A 214 -46.06 -27.40 31.15
C GLY A 214 -46.20 -26.33 32.21
N SER A 215 -46.99 -26.64 33.22
CA SER A 215 -47.24 -25.81 34.39
C SER A 215 -47.17 -26.67 35.66
N LYS A 216 -46.59 -26.14 36.74
CA LYS A 216 -46.43 -26.87 38.00
C LYS A 216 -46.42 -25.91 39.19
N ALA A 217 -47.03 -26.34 40.30
CA ALA A 217 -46.90 -25.66 41.58
C ALA A 217 -45.47 -25.84 42.12
N MET A 218 -44.83 -24.77 42.56
CA MET A 218 -43.47 -24.80 43.08
C MET A 218 -43.24 -23.77 44.19
N THR A 219 -42.20 -23.98 44.99
CA THR A 219 -41.87 -23.15 46.14
C THR A 219 -41.64 -21.69 45.72
N ASN A 220 -42.13 -20.74 46.50
CA ASN A 220 -41.89 -19.32 46.25
C ASN A 220 -40.39 -19.00 46.30
N PRO A 221 -39.86 -18.20 45.35
CA PRO A 221 -38.45 -17.88 45.32
C PRO A 221 -38.05 -16.96 46.49
N VAL A 222 -36.79 -17.09 46.91
CA VAL A 222 -36.13 -16.17 47.84
C VAL A 222 -35.64 -14.91 47.10
N THR A 223 -35.11 -13.94 47.84
CA THR A 223 -34.48 -12.75 47.27
C THR A 223 -33.32 -13.15 46.34
N TRP A 224 -33.30 -12.62 45.12
CA TRP A 224 -32.22 -12.87 44.17
C TRP A 224 -30.97 -12.03 44.48
N GLY A 225 -29.81 -12.55 44.13
CA GLY A 225 -28.50 -11.92 44.35
C GLY A 225 -27.80 -11.49 43.05
N GLY A 226 -28.58 -11.25 42.00
CA GLY A 226 -28.10 -11.09 40.62
C GLY A 226 -28.37 -12.30 39.75
N PHE A 227 -27.84 -12.31 38.53
CA PHE A 227 -28.06 -13.35 37.54
C PHE A 227 -26.74 -13.87 36.96
N TYR A 228 -26.73 -15.13 36.54
CA TYR A 228 -25.60 -15.75 35.87
C TYR A 228 -26.03 -16.58 34.67
N MET A 229 -25.13 -16.65 33.69
CA MET A 229 -25.24 -17.46 32.50
C MET A 229 -23.99 -18.34 32.39
N SER A 230 -24.20 -19.63 32.15
CA SER A 230 -23.15 -20.65 32.08
C SER A 230 -22.34 -20.80 33.37
N SER A 231 -21.31 -21.65 33.36
CA SER A 231 -20.45 -21.96 34.51
C SER A 231 -18.97 -21.83 34.15
N ALA A 232 -18.19 -21.27 35.08
CA ALA A 232 -16.74 -21.20 34.98
C ALA A 232 -16.06 -22.58 34.99
N THR A 233 -16.79 -23.66 35.33
CA THR A 233 -16.30 -25.04 35.25
C THR A 233 -16.71 -25.68 33.93
N ALA A 234 -15.75 -26.19 33.15
CA ALA A 234 -15.98 -26.77 31.82
C ALA A 234 -17.04 -27.88 31.79
N ALA A 235 -17.13 -28.70 32.85
CA ALA A 235 -18.14 -29.76 32.95
C ALA A 235 -19.57 -29.19 32.93
N ASN A 236 -19.77 -28.01 33.53
CA ASN A 236 -21.06 -27.34 33.76
C ASN A 236 -21.31 -26.13 32.84
N ALA A 237 -20.40 -25.89 31.90
CA ALA A 237 -20.54 -24.78 30.97
C ALA A 237 -21.54 -25.12 29.87
N THR A 238 -22.28 -24.13 29.40
CA THR A 238 -23.07 -24.26 28.18
C THR A 238 -22.12 -24.40 26.98
N HIS A 239 -22.24 -25.49 26.22
CA HIS A 239 -21.55 -25.67 24.95
C HIS A 239 -22.53 -25.42 23.80
N GLY A 240 -22.35 -24.33 23.07
CA GLY A 240 -23.30 -23.85 22.06
C GLY A 240 -23.46 -22.34 22.09
N LYS A 241 -24.56 -21.86 21.51
CA LYS A 241 -24.88 -20.43 21.41
C LYS A 241 -25.98 -20.01 22.39
N ILE A 242 -25.88 -18.82 22.98
CA ILE A 242 -26.96 -18.17 23.75
C ILE A 242 -27.15 -16.76 23.21
N ASP A 243 -28.40 -16.34 23.11
CA ASP A 243 -28.79 -15.04 22.58
C ASP A 243 -29.98 -14.44 23.36
N GLU A 244 -30.11 -13.11 23.34
CA GLU A 244 -31.33 -12.39 23.69
C GLU A 244 -31.91 -12.69 25.09
N VAL A 245 -31.06 -12.64 26.13
CA VAL A 245 -31.44 -12.96 27.52
C VAL A 245 -32.23 -11.81 28.15
N ARG A 246 -33.47 -12.08 28.58
CA ARG A 246 -34.37 -11.11 29.21
C ARG A 246 -34.92 -11.59 30.55
N ILE A 247 -35.10 -10.65 31.48
CA ILE A 247 -35.77 -10.87 32.76
C ILE A 247 -36.85 -9.81 32.92
N TYR A 248 -38.04 -10.23 33.32
CA TYR A 248 -39.18 -9.36 33.62
C TYR A 248 -39.60 -9.49 35.07
N ASN A 249 -40.06 -8.39 35.67
CA ASN A 249 -40.64 -8.31 37.01
C ASN A 249 -42.11 -8.76 37.10
N ARG A 250 -42.60 -9.40 36.05
CA ARG A 250 -43.96 -9.92 35.93
C ARG A 250 -43.97 -11.21 35.14
N ALA A 251 -45.05 -11.98 35.30
CA ALA A 251 -45.30 -13.12 34.42
C ALA A 251 -45.81 -12.60 33.07
N LEU A 252 -45.13 -12.96 31.98
CA LEU A 252 -45.64 -12.72 30.63
C LEU A 252 -46.82 -13.64 30.36
N THR A 253 -47.81 -13.14 29.62
CA THR A 253 -48.97 -13.91 29.16
C THR A 253 -48.60 -14.87 28.02
N ASP A 254 -49.45 -15.87 27.76
CA ASP A 254 -49.26 -16.80 26.63
C ASP A 254 -49.05 -16.07 25.30
N THR A 255 -49.83 -15.02 25.05
CA THR A 255 -49.73 -14.18 23.85
C THR A 255 -48.42 -13.40 23.79
N GLU A 256 -47.97 -12.82 24.91
CA GLU A 256 -46.69 -12.11 24.97
C GLU A 256 -45.51 -13.06 24.74
N VAL A 257 -45.57 -14.28 25.29
CA VAL A 257 -44.53 -15.30 25.08
C VAL A 257 -44.50 -15.76 23.63
N PHE A 258 -45.66 -16.01 23.02
CA PHE A 258 -45.77 -16.35 21.61
C PHE A 258 -45.19 -15.24 20.72
N ASN A 259 -45.59 -13.98 20.96
CA ASN A 259 -45.12 -12.83 20.20
C ASN A 259 -43.61 -12.62 20.36
N LEU A 260 -43.08 -12.80 21.57
CA LEU A 260 -41.65 -12.70 21.86
C LEU A 260 -40.84 -13.76 21.10
N ALA A 261 -41.34 -15.00 21.03
CA ALA A 261 -40.70 -16.09 20.28
C ALA A 261 -40.76 -15.90 18.76
N ALA A 262 -41.84 -15.30 18.28
CA ALA A 262 -42.07 -15.10 16.86
C ALA A 262 -41.43 -13.79 16.35
N TYR A 263 -40.99 -12.88 17.23
CA TYR A 263 -40.64 -11.50 16.87
C TYR A 263 -39.64 -11.46 15.70
N PRO A 264 -39.90 -10.67 14.64
CA PRO A 264 -39.01 -10.63 13.49
C PRO A 264 -37.73 -9.88 13.86
N HIS A 265 -36.65 -10.64 13.97
CA HIS A 265 -35.31 -10.11 14.06
C HIS A 265 -34.87 -9.77 12.62
N GLY A 266 -34.40 -8.55 12.38
CA GLY A 266 -34.28 -7.92 11.05
C GLY A 266 -33.73 -8.83 9.93
N PRO A 267 -34.00 -8.51 8.65
CA PRO A 267 -33.82 -9.48 7.58
C PRO A 267 -32.34 -9.78 7.32
N ALA A 268 -32.05 -11.04 7.02
CA ALA A 268 -30.72 -11.47 6.57
C ALA A 268 -30.29 -10.73 5.28
N THR A 269 -31.25 -10.32 4.45
CA THR A 269 -31.04 -9.40 3.33
C THR A 269 -32.09 -8.29 3.38
N ALA A 270 -31.67 -7.06 3.64
CA ALA A 270 -32.52 -5.88 3.67
C ALA A 270 -32.44 -5.16 2.31
N VAL A 271 -33.58 -5.06 1.62
CA VAL A 271 -33.67 -4.39 0.32
C VAL A 271 -34.39 -3.06 0.48
N TRP A 272 -33.74 -1.95 0.12
CA TRP A 272 -34.37 -0.63 0.13
C TRP A 272 -35.47 -0.58 -0.92
N LYS A 273 -36.67 -0.13 -0.55
CA LYS A 273 -37.80 -0.03 -1.48
C LYS A 273 -37.47 0.98 -2.60
N SER A 274 -38.04 0.76 -3.78
CA SER A 274 -37.89 1.70 -4.91
C SER A 274 -38.61 3.04 -4.65
N SER A 275 -39.66 3.02 -3.83
CA SER A 275 -40.44 4.19 -3.39
C SER A 275 -40.68 4.14 -1.88
N PRO A 276 -39.66 4.42 -1.06
CA PRO A 276 -39.79 4.44 0.40
C PRO A 276 -40.55 5.71 0.85
N VAL A 277 -40.93 5.76 2.14
CA VAL A 277 -41.68 6.90 2.69
C VAL A 277 -40.79 8.06 3.14
N SER A 278 -39.50 7.80 3.39
CA SER A 278 -38.52 8.82 3.79
C SER A 278 -37.09 8.41 3.39
N THR A 279 -36.11 9.27 3.69
CA THR A 279 -34.67 8.98 3.55
C THR A 279 -34.08 8.27 4.77
N ASP A 280 -34.85 8.13 5.85
CA ASP A 280 -34.34 7.63 7.13
C ASP A 280 -34.10 6.11 7.07
N TRP A 281 -32.83 5.74 7.17
CA TRP A 281 -32.36 4.35 7.21
C TRP A 281 -33.08 3.51 8.27
N SER A 282 -33.39 4.10 9.42
CA SER A 282 -33.95 3.39 10.58
C SER A 282 -35.46 3.16 10.50
N THR A 283 -36.15 3.85 9.58
CA THR A 283 -37.58 3.68 9.37
C THR A 283 -37.87 2.34 8.67
N ALA A 284 -38.44 1.39 9.42
CA ALA A 284 -38.68 0.02 8.97
C ALA A 284 -39.53 -0.08 7.69
N SER A 285 -40.50 0.81 7.51
CA SER A 285 -41.37 0.86 6.33
C SER A 285 -40.64 1.23 5.03
N ASN A 286 -39.41 1.73 5.08
CA ASN A 286 -38.57 1.98 3.90
C ASN A 286 -37.95 0.70 3.30
N TRP A 287 -37.96 -0.41 4.05
CA TRP A 287 -37.34 -1.68 3.68
C TRP A 287 -38.38 -2.71 3.23
N GLN A 288 -38.02 -3.54 2.25
CA GLN A 288 -38.83 -4.71 1.91
C GLN A 288 -38.94 -5.65 3.12
N GLY A 289 -40.16 -6.09 3.44
CA GLY A 289 -40.42 -6.87 4.66
C GLY A 289 -40.69 -6.03 5.92
N GLU A 290 -40.65 -4.70 5.80
CA GLU A 290 -41.01 -3.73 6.87
C GLU A 290 -40.19 -3.88 8.15
N LEU A 291 -38.90 -4.15 7.99
CA LEU A 291 -37.93 -4.30 9.09
C LEU A 291 -36.63 -3.60 8.72
N ALA A 292 -36.14 -2.76 9.63
CA ALA A 292 -34.85 -2.08 9.45
C ALA A 292 -33.68 -3.08 9.57
N PRO A 293 -32.58 -2.87 8.83
CA PRO A 293 -31.40 -3.71 8.88
C PRO A 293 -30.61 -3.56 10.19
N THR A 294 -29.83 -4.59 10.51
CA THR A 294 -28.92 -4.64 11.65
C THR A 294 -27.46 -4.86 11.19
N SER A 295 -26.54 -5.00 12.14
CA SER A 295 -25.11 -5.25 11.92
C SER A 295 -24.79 -6.50 11.09
N VAL A 296 -25.70 -7.48 11.06
CA VAL A 296 -25.54 -8.74 10.32
C VAL A 296 -26.31 -8.78 9.00
N SER A 297 -27.09 -7.74 8.69
CA SER A 297 -27.87 -7.70 7.45
C SER A 297 -26.98 -7.53 6.22
N ASN A 298 -27.34 -8.21 5.13
CA ASN A 298 -26.87 -7.87 3.79
C ASN A 298 -27.75 -6.77 3.20
N ILE A 299 -27.17 -5.64 2.81
CA ILE A 299 -27.93 -4.52 2.27
C ILE A 299 -27.97 -4.58 0.75
N VAL A 300 -29.13 -4.29 0.17
CA VAL A 300 -29.28 -4.05 -1.27
C VAL A 300 -30.06 -2.75 -1.49
N ILE A 301 -29.42 -1.79 -2.15
CA ILE A 301 -30.08 -0.58 -2.66
C ILE A 301 -30.19 -0.70 -4.18
N ASN A 302 -31.43 -0.76 -4.68
CA ASN A 302 -31.71 -0.61 -6.10
C ASN A 302 -32.00 0.86 -6.44
N SER A 303 -32.43 1.15 -7.67
CA SER A 303 -32.94 2.47 -8.01
C SER A 303 -34.02 2.94 -7.03
N CYS A 304 -33.85 4.13 -6.47
CA CYS A 304 -34.73 4.74 -5.48
C CYS A 304 -35.11 6.17 -5.89
N THR A 305 -36.35 6.56 -5.63
CA THR A 305 -36.82 7.96 -5.79
C THR A 305 -36.39 8.82 -4.60
N THR A 306 -36.53 8.27 -3.40
CA THR A 306 -36.03 8.81 -2.14
C THR A 306 -35.01 7.82 -1.60
N CYS A 307 -33.75 8.22 -1.50
CA CYS A 307 -32.65 7.30 -1.23
C CYS A 307 -32.16 7.44 0.22
N PRO A 308 -31.57 6.38 0.80
CA PRO A 308 -31.24 6.36 2.21
C PRO A 308 -30.10 7.32 2.55
N VAL A 309 -30.21 7.90 3.74
CA VAL A 309 -29.18 8.70 4.41
C VAL A 309 -28.75 7.95 5.67
N LEU A 310 -27.44 7.76 5.86
CA LEU A 310 -26.93 7.12 7.07
C LEU A 310 -27.18 8.01 8.31
N PRO A 311 -27.75 7.47 9.39
CA PRO A 311 -28.11 8.24 10.58
C PRO A 311 -26.90 8.45 11.52
N SER A 312 -25.97 7.49 11.52
CA SER A 312 -24.79 7.42 12.37
C SER A 312 -23.77 6.45 11.76
N ALA A 313 -22.64 6.24 12.42
CA ALA A 313 -21.72 5.16 12.07
C ALA A 313 -22.47 3.82 12.02
N THR A 314 -22.48 3.20 10.85
CA THR A 314 -23.31 2.04 10.53
C THR A 314 -22.41 0.86 10.15
N THR A 315 -22.63 -0.28 10.79
CA THR A 315 -22.00 -1.56 10.43
C THR A 315 -23.06 -2.48 9.85
N VAL A 316 -22.72 -3.22 8.80
CA VAL A 316 -23.57 -4.25 8.17
C VAL A 316 -22.69 -5.41 7.68
N SER A 317 -23.28 -6.55 7.30
CA SER A 317 -22.50 -7.70 6.82
C SER A 317 -21.91 -7.45 5.43
N ASN A 318 -22.77 -7.19 4.44
CA ASN A 318 -22.38 -6.86 3.06
C ASN A 318 -23.25 -5.71 2.54
N PHE A 319 -22.76 -4.95 1.57
CA PHE A 319 -23.50 -3.81 1.03
C PHE A 319 -23.45 -3.76 -0.50
N ALA A 320 -24.59 -4.00 -1.16
CA ALA A 320 -24.76 -3.85 -2.60
C ALA A 320 -25.56 -2.59 -2.96
N ILE A 321 -25.09 -1.86 -3.97
CA ILE A 321 -25.85 -0.78 -4.63
C ILE A 321 -25.86 -1.08 -6.12
N ASN A 322 -27.04 -1.40 -6.63
CA ASN A 322 -27.23 -1.71 -8.04
C ASN A 322 -27.45 -0.45 -8.86
N THR A 323 -27.48 -0.60 -10.19
CA THR A 323 -27.61 0.51 -11.14
C THR A 323 -28.76 1.44 -10.79
N GLY A 324 -28.45 2.74 -10.71
CA GLY A 324 -29.41 3.79 -10.37
C GLY A 324 -29.69 3.97 -8.88
N GLY A 325 -29.16 3.10 -8.02
CA GLY A 325 -29.22 3.27 -6.57
C GLY A 325 -28.34 4.42 -6.09
N LYS A 326 -28.76 5.05 -4.98
CA LYS A 326 -28.02 6.15 -4.35
C LYS A 326 -27.92 5.97 -2.84
N LEU A 327 -26.86 6.50 -2.26
CA LEU A 327 -26.62 6.51 -0.81
C LEU A 327 -26.02 7.86 -0.41
N ASP A 328 -26.52 8.46 0.67
CA ASP A 328 -25.83 9.54 1.35
C ASP A 328 -25.19 9.01 2.64
N LEU A 329 -23.87 9.10 2.73
CA LEU A 329 -23.13 8.72 3.92
C LEU A 329 -23.31 9.73 5.05
N ASN A 330 -23.72 10.97 4.76
CA ASN A 330 -23.96 12.02 5.75
C ASN A 330 -22.75 12.28 6.68
N GLY A 331 -21.54 12.16 6.14
CA GLY A 331 -20.30 12.28 6.94
C GLY A 331 -20.03 11.08 7.87
N GLN A 332 -20.87 10.04 7.84
CA GLN A 332 -20.76 8.89 8.73
C GLN A 332 -19.80 7.83 8.21
N THR A 333 -19.45 6.90 9.10
CA THR A 333 -18.67 5.72 8.75
C THR A 333 -19.58 4.58 8.36
N LEU A 334 -19.36 3.99 7.19
CA LEU A 334 -19.94 2.72 6.77
C LEU A 334 -18.89 1.61 6.91
N THR A 335 -19.19 0.58 7.68
CA THR A 335 -18.37 -0.63 7.80
C THR A 335 -19.10 -1.83 7.21
N ALA A 336 -18.49 -2.53 6.25
CA ALA A 336 -19.04 -3.73 5.65
C ALA A 336 -17.92 -4.69 5.22
N ALA A 337 -18.15 -6.00 5.29
CA ALA A 337 -17.19 -7.00 4.83
C ALA A 337 -16.94 -6.87 3.32
N THR A 338 -18.00 -6.67 2.53
CA THR A 338 -17.90 -6.37 1.10
C THR A 338 -18.76 -5.17 0.73
N THR A 339 -18.32 -4.42 -0.28
CA THR A 339 -19.15 -3.39 -0.93
C THR A 339 -19.16 -3.62 -2.44
N THR A 340 -20.32 -3.99 -3.00
CA THR A 340 -20.47 -4.32 -4.44
C THR A 340 -21.39 -3.31 -5.11
N TRP A 341 -20.81 -2.27 -5.69
CA TRP A 341 -21.56 -1.11 -6.20
C TRP A 341 -21.38 -1.00 -7.71
N THR A 342 -22.48 -0.85 -8.45
CA THR A 342 -22.45 -0.76 -9.91
C THR A 342 -23.31 0.40 -10.38
N SER A 343 -22.70 1.38 -11.05
CA SER A 343 -23.40 2.58 -11.55
C SER A 343 -24.21 3.28 -10.45
N ALA A 344 -23.65 3.32 -9.25
CA ALA A 344 -24.25 3.93 -8.06
C ALA A 344 -23.85 5.40 -7.93
N THR A 345 -24.67 6.19 -7.25
CA THR A 345 -24.33 7.57 -6.84
C THR A 345 -24.18 7.64 -5.33
N ILE A 346 -23.02 8.10 -4.86
CA ILE A 346 -22.70 8.21 -3.45
C ILE A 346 -22.46 9.66 -3.10
N GLN A 347 -23.23 10.20 -2.17
CA GLN A 347 -22.93 11.46 -1.53
C GLN A 347 -22.09 11.15 -0.28
N SER A 348 -20.79 11.43 -0.34
CA SER A 348 -19.85 11.06 0.71
C SER A 348 -19.89 12.02 1.89
N ASN A 349 -19.99 13.33 1.64
CA ASN A 349 -20.12 14.38 2.68
C ASN A 349 -19.07 14.29 3.82
N GLY A 350 -17.83 13.87 3.51
CA GLY A 350 -16.77 13.66 4.51
C GLY A 350 -16.79 12.28 5.18
N GLY A 351 -17.68 11.39 4.73
CA GLY A 351 -17.87 10.05 5.26
C GLY A 351 -16.69 9.13 5.01
N THR A 352 -16.70 8.02 5.74
CA THR A 352 -15.66 7.00 5.67
C THR A 352 -16.25 5.65 5.26
N ILE A 353 -15.63 4.97 4.30
CA ILE A 353 -15.98 3.59 3.96
C ILE A 353 -14.86 2.67 4.43
N ILE A 354 -15.19 1.74 5.32
CA ILE A 354 -14.29 0.70 5.82
C ILE A 354 -14.74 -0.63 5.20
N THR A 355 -13.98 -1.13 4.25
CA THR A 355 -14.21 -2.47 3.69
C THR A 355 -12.90 -3.10 3.21
N PRO A 356 -12.66 -4.40 3.46
CA PRO A 356 -11.54 -5.12 2.85
C PRO A 356 -11.77 -5.42 1.36
N TYR A 357 -13.03 -5.49 0.91
CA TYR A 357 -13.38 -5.96 -0.43
C TYR A 357 -14.28 -4.96 -1.18
N PRO A 358 -13.72 -3.83 -1.65
CA PRO A 358 -14.44 -2.87 -2.49
C PRO A 358 -14.50 -3.36 -3.95
N SER A 359 -15.71 -3.54 -4.46
CA SER A 359 -16.01 -3.83 -5.87
C SER A 359 -16.94 -2.75 -6.42
N TRP A 360 -16.37 -1.58 -6.73
CA TRP A 360 -17.12 -0.42 -7.24
C TRP A 360 -16.86 -0.25 -8.74
N THR A 361 -17.92 -0.29 -9.54
CA THR A 361 -17.83 -0.20 -10.99
C THR A 361 -18.71 0.92 -11.53
N ASN A 362 -18.11 1.87 -12.25
CA ASN A 362 -18.82 3.00 -12.86
C ASN A 362 -19.64 3.85 -11.86
N CYS A 363 -19.24 3.90 -10.58
CA CYS A 363 -19.90 4.69 -9.56
C CYS A 363 -19.44 6.15 -9.60
N THR A 364 -20.30 7.06 -9.13
CA THR A 364 -19.94 8.48 -8.94
C THR A 364 -20.05 8.85 -7.47
N PHE A 365 -18.99 9.47 -6.94
CA PHE A 365 -18.87 9.91 -5.57
C PHE A 365 -18.82 11.44 -5.51
N PHE A 366 -19.56 12.05 -4.59
CA PHE A 366 -19.62 13.49 -4.39
C PHE A 366 -19.15 13.89 -3.00
N GLY A 367 -18.36 14.96 -2.91
CA GLY A 367 -17.80 15.45 -1.64
C GLY A 367 -16.61 14.60 -1.16
N ALA A 368 -16.03 15.01 -0.03
CA ALA A 368 -14.85 14.36 0.53
C ALA A 368 -15.15 12.92 0.95
N LEU A 369 -14.22 12.00 0.68
CA LEU A 369 -14.32 10.58 1.01
C LEU A 369 -13.03 10.06 1.62
N SER A 370 -13.15 9.36 2.75
CA SER A 370 -12.08 8.51 3.27
C SER A 370 -12.41 7.04 3.00
N HIS A 371 -11.45 6.29 2.48
CA HIS A 371 -11.58 4.86 2.29
C HIS A 371 -10.45 4.13 3.02
N ILE A 372 -10.82 3.28 3.96
CA ILE A 372 -9.88 2.52 4.79
C ILE A 372 -10.03 1.04 4.47
N MET A 373 -8.89 0.40 4.17
CA MET A 373 -8.81 -1.04 3.96
C MET A 373 -8.02 -1.70 5.10
N ARG A 374 -8.65 -2.71 5.72
CA ARG A 374 -8.10 -3.52 6.82
C ARG A 374 -8.19 -4.99 6.38
N GLN A 375 -7.04 -5.66 6.18
CA GLN A 375 -6.87 -7.08 5.77
C GLN A 375 -6.93 -7.46 4.26
N LYS A 376 -6.18 -8.55 3.99
CA LYS A 376 -5.81 -9.31 2.78
C LYS A 376 -6.73 -9.19 1.56
N ASN A 377 -6.14 -9.20 0.35
CA ASN A 377 -6.74 -9.96 -0.75
C ASN A 377 -5.71 -10.48 -1.77
N ASP A 378 -5.82 -11.77 -2.07
CA ASP A 378 -5.33 -12.37 -3.31
C ASP A 378 -6.60 -12.69 -4.12
N ALA A 379 -6.91 -11.85 -5.11
CA ALA A 379 -7.94 -12.03 -6.14
C ALA A 379 -9.44 -11.86 -5.74
N ALA A 380 -9.99 -10.65 -5.92
CA ALA A 380 -11.34 -10.42 -6.46
C ALA A 380 -11.54 -8.91 -6.77
N SER A 381 -12.01 -8.61 -8.00
CA SER A 381 -12.50 -7.32 -8.54
C SER A 381 -12.19 -6.03 -7.76
N SER A 382 -11.30 -5.20 -8.28
CA SER A 382 -10.96 -3.89 -7.68
C SER A 382 -11.75 -2.74 -8.33
N PRO A 383 -11.90 -1.58 -7.65
CA PRO A 383 -12.71 -0.46 -8.14
C PRO A 383 -12.25 0.05 -9.50
N THR A 384 -13.17 0.20 -10.47
CA THR A 384 -12.86 0.66 -11.82
C THR A 384 -13.99 1.49 -12.45
N GLY A 385 -13.64 2.43 -13.33
CA GLY A 385 -14.58 3.29 -14.04
C GLY A 385 -15.25 4.34 -13.14
N ASN A 386 -14.83 4.47 -11.89
CA ASN A 386 -15.47 5.38 -10.93
C ASN A 386 -15.00 6.82 -11.14
N THR A 387 -15.87 7.77 -10.80
CA THR A 387 -15.58 9.21 -10.80
C THR A 387 -15.75 9.78 -9.39
N PHE A 388 -14.72 10.44 -8.87
CA PHE A 388 -14.72 11.09 -7.57
C PHE A 388 -14.70 12.61 -7.74
N LYS A 389 -15.77 13.27 -7.27
CA LYS A 389 -16.01 14.72 -7.36
C LYS A 389 -15.84 15.38 -5.99
N GLY A 390 -14.65 15.26 -5.45
CA GLY A 390 -14.24 15.80 -4.16
C GLY A 390 -12.97 15.11 -3.65
N PRO A 391 -12.38 15.59 -2.55
CA PRO A 391 -11.13 15.04 -2.03
C PRO A 391 -11.25 13.58 -1.62
N VAL A 392 -10.29 12.74 -2.00
CA VAL A 392 -10.27 11.31 -1.67
C VAL A 392 -9.00 10.96 -0.91
N VAL A 393 -9.17 10.31 0.24
CA VAL A 393 -8.06 9.70 0.98
C VAL A 393 -8.25 8.19 1.00
N VAL A 394 -7.29 7.45 0.45
CA VAL A 394 -7.23 6.00 0.49
C VAL A 394 -6.10 5.58 1.43
N THR A 395 -6.44 4.85 2.49
CA THR A 395 -5.45 4.38 3.48
C THR A 395 -5.46 2.86 3.58
N PHE A 396 -4.28 2.27 3.45
CA PHE A 396 -4.01 0.86 3.75
C PHE A 396 -3.33 0.75 5.11
N GLU A 397 -4.05 0.25 6.12
CA GLU A 397 -3.54 0.20 7.49
C GLU A 397 -2.74 -1.09 7.79
N SER A 398 -3.27 -2.27 7.41
CA SER A 398 -2.64 -3.57 7.72
C SER A 398 -3.04 -4.71 6.78
N GLY A 399 -2.08 -5.60 6.47
CA GLY A 399 -2.32 -6.89 5.78
C GLY A 399 -1.30 -7.22 4.66
N GLY A 400 -1.08 -8.51 4.38
CA GLY A 400 -0.38 -8.96 3.17
C GLY A 400 -1.36 -9.11 2.00
N GLY A 401 -0.99 -8.64 0.80
CA GLY A 401 -1.84 -8.74 -0.40
C GLY A 401 -1.56 -7.66 -1.45
N ALA A 402 -2.34 -7.69 -2.54
CA ALA A 402 -2.20 -6.83 -3.70
C ALA A 402 -3.49 -6.04 -4.00
N TYR A 403 -3.46 -4.70 -3.96
CA TYR A 403 -4.61 -3.86 -4.35
C TYR A 403 -4.44 -3.24 -5.73
N ARG A 404 -5.26 -3.66 -6.71
CA ARG A 404 -5.12 -3.30 -8.12
C ARG A 404 -6.39 -2.66 -8.71
N PRO A 405 -6.82 -1.47 -8.21
CA PRO A 405 -7.98 -0.75 -8.76
C PRO A 405 -7.79 -0.58 -10.26
N GLY A 406 -8.84 -0.66 -11.06
CA GLY A 406 -8.79 -0.31 -12.48
C GLY A 406 -8.66 1.21 -12.69
N TRP A 407 -8.86 1.67 -13.93
CA TRP A 407 -8.81 3.12 -14.23
C TRP A 407 -9.98 3.85 -13.55
N ASN A 408 -9.70 4.89 -12.77
CA ASN A 408 -10.69 5.77 -12.12
C ASN A 408 -10.37 7.25 -12.41
N THR A 409 -11.34 8.14 -12.23
CA THR A 409 -11.17 9.59 -12.40
C THR A 409 -11.32 10.32 -11.07
N TYR A 410 -10.33 11.12 -10.72
CA TYR A 410 -10.31 11.97 -9.53
C TYR A 410 -10.32 13.43 -9.98
N GLU A 411 -11.44 14.13 -9.75
CA GLU A 411 -11.62 15.52 -10.19
C GLU A 411 -11.07 16.55 -9.21
N ASP A 412 -10.60 16.10 -8.05
CA ASP A 412 -10.04 16.91 -6.96
C ASP A 412 -8.83 16.17 -6.35
N THR A 413 -8.39 16.61 -5.17
CA THR A 413 -7.26 16.07 -4.41
C THR A 413 -7.39 14.57 -4.19
N TYR A 414 -6.39 13.83 -4.59
CA TYR A 414 -6.24 12.41 -4.30
C TYR A 414 -5.04 12.18 -3.38
N LYS A 415 -5.24 11.47 -2.28
CA LYS A 415 -4.17 11.03 -1.39
C LYS A 415 -4.24 9.52 -1.20
N PHE A 416 -3.15 8.85 -1.49
CA PHE A 416 -2.94 7.43 -1.22
C PHE A 416 -1.87 7.25 -0.15
N VAL A 417 -2.15 6.45 0.87
CA VAL A 417 -1.21 6.13 1.95
C VAL A 417 -1.13 4.61 2.14
N SER A 418 0.05 4.05 1.90
CA SER A 418 0.39 2.66 2.21
C SER A 418 1.17 2.59 3.52
N LYS A 419 0.57 2.08 4.61
CA LYS A 419 1.25 1.95 5.91
C LYS A 419 1.89 0.58 6.14
N SER A 420 1.46 -0.46 5.42
CA SER A 420 2.05 -1.79 5.44
C SER A 420 1.51 -2.65 4.29
N GLY A 421 2.14 -3.80 4.01
CA GLY A 421 1.74 -4.74 2.95
C GLY A 421 2.80 -4.93 1.88
N SER A 422 2.47 -5.64 0.79
CA SER A 422 3.48 -6.02 -0.22
C SER A 422 3.43 -5.14 -1.47
N TYR A 423 2.25 -4.93 -2.08
CA TYR A 423 2.13 -4.14 -3.31
C TYR A 423 0.77 -3.45 -3.47
N HIS A 424 0.76 -2.18 -3.86
CA HIS A 424 -0.46 -1.41 -4.14
C HIS A 424 -0.35 -0.65 -5.46
N TRP A 425 -1.45 -0.51 -6.22
CA TRP A 425 -1.42 0.06 -7.56
C TRP A 425 -2.42 1.20 -7.76
N PRO A 426 -2.15 2.40 -7.23
CA PRO A 426 -2.93 3.58 -7.64
C PRO A 426 -2.81 3.76 -9.16
N GLN A 427 -3.96 3.85 -9.85
CA GLN A 427 -4.06 4.19 -11.26
C GLN A 427 -5.31 5.03 -11.55
N GLY A 428 -5.21 5.87 -12.57
CA GLY A 428 -6.32 6.70 -13.02
C GLY A 428 -5.91 8.06 -13.59
N GLU A 429 -6.94 8.88 -13.76
CA GLU A 429 -6.87 10.26 -14.18
C GLU A 429 -6.97 11.17 -12.95
N PHE A 430 -5.89 11.90 -12.63
CA PHE A 430 -5.82 12.83 -11.51
C PHE A 430 -5.83 14.27 -12.04
N LYS A 431 -6.97 14.96 -11.91
CA LYS A 431 -7.18 16.27 -12.54
C LYS A 431 -6.59 17.45 -11.75
N GLU A 432 -6.45 17.29 -10.45
CA GLU A 432 -5.93 18.31 -9.53
C GLU A 432 -4.65 17.81 -8.85
N TYR A 433 -4.55 17.90 -7.52
CA TYR A 433 -3.39 17.44 -6.75
C TYR A 433 -3.44 15.93 -6.49
N ALA A 434 -2.30 15.24 -6.65
CA ALA A 434 -2.17 13.83 -6.31
C ALA A 434 -0.98 13.56 -5.40
N GLU A 435 -1.20 12.83 -4.32
CA GLU A 435 -0.17 12.43 -3.36
C GLU A 435 -0.16 10.91 -3.20
N ILE A 436 0.98 10.28 -3.47
CA ILE A 436 1.21 8.84 -3.25
C ILE A 436 2.30 8.70 -2.19
N ARG A 437 1.90 8.23 -1.00
CA ARG A 437 2.79 7.98 0.14
C ARG A 437 2.97 6.48 0.37
N ASN A 438 4.22 6.04 0.27
CA ASN A 438 4.64 4.71 0.70
C ASN A 438 5.36 4.81 2.06
N GLU A 439 4.62 4.53 3.13
CA GLU A 439 5.08 4.57 4.53
C GLU A 439 5.36 3.16 5.10
N GLY A 440 4.95 2.11 4.37
CA GLY A 440 5.31 0.71 4.64
C GLY A 440 4.98 -0.19 3.45
N GLY A 441 5.84 -1.19 3.20
CA GLY A 441 5.68 -2.10 2.06
C GLY A 441 6.19 -1.52 0.73
N SER A 442 5.77 -2.09 -0.39
CA SER A 442 6.02 -1.53 -1.73
C SER A 442 4.73 -1.03 -2.38
N THR A 443 4.85 0.00 -3.22
CA THR A 443 3.76 0.61 -3.98
C THR A 443 4.18 0.71 -5.44
N ASN A 444 3.37 0.16 -6.34
CA ASN A 444 3.59 0.14 -7.78
C ASN A 444 2.60 1.07 -8.46
N VAL A 445 2.99 2.28 -8.84
CA VAL A 445 2.10 3.17 -9.59
C VAL A 445 1.83 2.59 -10.97
N ALA A 446 0.56 2.33 -11.24
CA ALA A 446 0.01 1.75 -12.46
C ALA A 446 -0.27 2.88 -13.50
N PRO A 447 -0.82 2.60 -14.72
CA PRO A 447 -1.10 3.66 -15.69
C PRO A 447 -1.80 4.87 -15.06
N ALA A 448 -1.25 6.07 -15.25
CA ALA A 448 -1.74 7.25 -14.56
C ALA A 448 -1.49 8.54 -15.36
N ASN A 449 -2.43 9.48 -15.29
CA ASN A 449 -2.25 10.83 -15.81
C ASN A 449 -2.39 11.82 -14.66
N PHE A 450 -1.31 12.53 -14.34
CA PHE A 450 -1.29 13.60 -13.37
C PHE A 450 -1.37 14.93 -14.11
N ARG A 451 -2.55 15.59 -14.07
CA ARG A 451 -2.81 16.81 -14.85
C ARG A 451 -2.20 18.05 -14.23
N LYS A 452 -2.11 18.10 -12.89
CA LYS A 452 -1.47 19.19 -12.14
C LYS A 452 -0.40 18.61 -11.20
N GLU A 453 -0.19 19.27 -10.06
CA GLU A 453 0.89 18.97 -9.13
C GLU A 453 0.75 17.56 -8.53
N ALA A 454 1.88 16.85 -8.45
CA ALA A 454 1.94 15.55 -7.81
C ALA A 454 3.11 15.41 -6.83
N LEU A 455 2.88 14.69 -5.73
CA LEU A 455 3.90 14.33 -4.73
C LEU A 455 4.02 12.81 -4.64
N MET A 456 5.24 12.33 -4.89
CA MET A 456 5.63 10.92 -4.84
C MET A 456 6.59 10.72 -3.67
N TYR A 457 6.09 10.13 -2.59
CA TYR A 457 6.79 10.09 -1.31
C TYR A 457 7.02 8.65 -0.87
N ASN A 458 8.27 8.32 -0.56
CA ASN A 458 8.65 7.04 0.04
C ASN A 458 9.41 7.29 1.34
N SER A 459 8.95 6.68 2.44
CA SER A 459 9.62 6.73 3.74
C SER A 459 9.74 5.36 4.39
N SER A 460 9.69 4.30 3.60
CA SER A 460 9.80 2.92 4.06
C SER A 460 10.98 2.22 3.42
N ALA A 461 11.41 1.10 4.02
CA ALA A 461 12.40 0.20 3.42
C ALA A 461 11.90 -0.46 2.12
N GLY A 462 10.62 -0.32 1.77
CA GLY A 462 10.10 -0.82 0.52
C GLY A 462 10.12 0.23 -0.60
N GLN A 463 9.45 -0.12 -1.69
CA GLN A 463 9.79 0.37 -3.02
C GLN A 463 8.62 1.16 -3.59
N LEU A 464 8.87 2.34 -4.17
CA LEU A 464 7.86 3.07 -4.94
C LEU A 464 8.21 2.99 -6.43
N ILE A 465 7.49 2.18 -7.18
CA ILE A 465 7.85 1.81 -8.55
C ILE A 465 6.81 2.33 -9.53
N PHE A 466 7.24 3.05 -10.56
CA PHE A 466 6.37 3.52 -11.63
C PHE A 466 6.59 2.67 -12.88
N GLY A 467 5.51 2.26 -13.53
CA GLY A 467 5.60 1.58 -14.82
C GLY A 467 6.15 0.16 -14.72
N THR A 468 5.55 -0.68 -13.88
CA THR A 468 5.97 -2.08 -13.65
C THR A 468 5.54 -3.06 -14.75
N SER A 469 4.70 -2.65 -15.71
CA SER A 469 4.30 -3.47 -16.86
C SER A 469 4.60 -2.76 -18.18
N ALA A 470 4.86 -3.51 -19.25
CA ALA A 470 5.14 -2.94 -20.58
C ALA A 470 3.97 -2.09 -21.13
N SER A 471 2.74 -2.38 -20.72
CA SER A 471 1.54 -1.60 -21.06
C SER A 471 1.36 -0.35 -20.21
N SER A 472 2.16 -0.15 -19.15
CA SER A 472 2.00 0.99 -18.26
C SER A 472 2.46 2.27 -18.93
N VAL A 473 1.56 3.26 -19.03
CA VAL A 473 1.87 4.62 -19.48
C VAL A 473 1.53 5.58 -18.35
N ILE A 474 2.52 6.36 -17.93
CA ILE A 474 2.39 7.34 -16.86
C ILE A 474 2.81 8.71 -17.39
N ASN A 475 1.96 9.71 -17.22
CA ASN A 475 2.20 11.06 -17.70
C ASN A 475 2.09 12.07 -16.55
N PHE A 476 3.11 12.90 -16.40
CA PHE A 476 3.12 14.06 -15.52
C PHE A 476 3.00 15.33 -16.37
N TYR A 477 1.78 15.84 -16.49
CA TYR A 477 1.50 17.08 -17.23
C TYR A 477 1.80 18.33 -16.40
N GLY A 478 1.64 18.25 -15.08
CA GLY A 478 2.06 19.28 -14.13
C GLY A 478 3.35 18.91 -13.39
N PRO A 479 3.81 19.79 -12.47
CA PRO A 479 5.05 19.57 -11.73
C PRO A 479 4.94 18.35 -10.81
N VAL A 480 6.04 17.63 -10.65
CA VAL A 480 6.10 16.47 -9.74
C VAL A 480 7.29 16.58 -8.80
N THR A 481 7.05 16.29 -7.53
CA THR A 481 8.09 16.15 -6.52
C THR A 481 8.28 14.68 -6.16
N PHE A 482 9.49 14.16 -6.34
CA PHE A 482 9.91 12.86 -5.82
C PHE A 482 10.70 13.06 -4.53
N THR A 483 10.25 12.43 -3.44
CA THR A 483 10.90 12.49 -2.14
C THR A 483 11.12 11.08 -1.61
N ASN A 484 12.39 10.66 -1.56
CA ASN A 484 12.79 9.42 -0.90
C ASN A 484 13.45 9.76 0.45
N GLN A 485 12.69 9.59 1.53
CA GLN A 485 13.09 9.95 2.88
C GLN A 485 13.30 8.68 3.72
N TRP A 486 14.48 8.07 3.58
CA TRP A 486 14.87 6.89 4.37
C TRP A 486 16.20 7.12 5.10
N ASP A 487 16.58 6.14 5.91
CA ASP A 487 17.87 6.05 6.58
C ASP A 487 19.02 6.29 5.59
N PRO A 488 19.86 7.32 5.80
CA PRO A 488 20.99 7.65 4.92
C PRO A 488 22.04 6.53 4.82
N THR A 489 22.03 5.58 5.75
CA THR A 489 22.98 4.46 5.79
C THR A 489 22.49 3.20 5.08
N ASN A 490 21.23 3.17 4.63
CA ASN A 490 20.60 1.98 4.07
C ASN A 490 20.04 2.23 2.65
N TRP A 491 20.44 1.38 1.69
CA TRP A 491 20.05 1.49 0.28
C TRP A 491 18.74 0.78 -0.10
N GLN A 492 18.00 0.27 0.87
CA GLN A 492 16.79 -0.54 0.63
C GLN A 492 15.58 0.25 0.14
N ALA A 493 15.51 1.55 0.41
CA ALA A 493 14.43 2.42 -0.05
C ALA A 493 14.72 2.93 -1.47
N TRP A 494 13.82 2.68 -2.41
CA TRP A 494 13.99 3.14 -3.78
C TRP A 494 12.71 3.65 -4.41
N ILE A 495 12.88 4.72 -5.18
CA ILE A 495 11.91 5.17 -6.17
C ILE A 495 12.49 4.82 -7.55
N THR A 496 11.81 3.95 -8.30
CA THR A 496 12.21 3.63 -9.68
C THR A 496 11.11 4.07 -10.62
N VAL A 497 11.49 4.88 -11.61
CA VAL A 497 10.59 5.46 -12.58
C VAL A 497 10.80 4.78 -13.93
N GLY A 498 9.84 3.98 -14.40
CA GLY A 498 9.90 3.39 -15.73
C GLY A 498 10.75 2.12 -15.82
N THR A 499 10.35 1.05 -15.13
CA THR A 499 11.02 -0.26 -15.22
C THR A 499 10.72 -0.98 -16.55
N ALA A 500 9.43 -1.11 -16.89
CA ALA A 500 8.97 -1.74 -18.12
C ALA A 500 8.01 -0.84 -18.92
N GLY A 501 7.27 0.03 -18.22
CA GLY A 501 6.34 0.99 -18.81
C GLY A 501 6.99 2.34 -19.13
N ASN A 502 6.29 3.14 -19.91
CA ASN A 502 6.73 4.46 -20.33
C ASN A 502 6.31 5.52 -19.30
N VAL A 503 7.23 6.39 -18.91
CA VAL A 503 6.96 7.54 -18.05
C VAL A 503 7.38 8.82 -18.77
N THR A 504 6.47 9.77 -18.90
CA THR A 504 6.72 11.05 -19.58
C THR A 504 6.51 12.22 -18.65
N PHE A 505 7.48 13.13 -18.63
CA PHE A 505 7.43 14.40 -17.90
C PHE A 505 7.27 15.55 -18.89
N TYR A 506 6.23 16.36 -18.71
CA TYR A 506 5.97 17.56 -19.51
C TYR A 506 6.35 18.85 -18.79
N ASP A 507 6.51 18.81 -17.48
CA ASP A 507 6.80 19.97 -16.63
C ASP A 507 7.95 19.67 -15.66
N LYS A 508 8.14 20.53 -14.67
CA LYS A 508 9.22 20.48 -13.69
C LYS A 508 9.22 19.21 -12.84
N VAL A 509 10.39 18.60 -12.73
CA VAL A 509 10.67 17.48 -11.82
C VAL A 509 11.56 17.97 -10.68
N THR A 510 11.00 17.97 -9.48
CA THR A 510 11.74 18.27 -8.24
C THR A 510 12.13 16.97 -7.55
N TYR A 511 13.39 16.85 -7.12
CA TYR A 511 13.88 15.64 -6.47
C TYR A 511 14.53 15.92 -5.10
N ASN A 512 14.16 15.10 -4.11
CA ASN A 512 14.69 15.12 -2.75
C ASN A 512 15.04 13.69 -2.32
N CYS A 513 16.20 13.51 -1.70
CA CYS A 513 16.64 12.20 -1.24
C CYS A 513 17.51 12.35 0.01
N SER A 514 17.07 11.77 1.14
CA SER A 514 17.90 11.72 2.36
C SER A 514 18.75 10.46 2.44
N GLY A 515 18.37 9.38 1.74
CA GLY A 515 19.02 8.07 1.70
C GLY A 515 18.36 7.16 0.65
N GLY A 516 19.01 6.06 0.27
CA GLY A 516 18.46 5.12 -0.72
C GLY A 516 18.79 5.45 -2.18
N ARG A 517 17.83 5.23 -3.09
CA ARG A 517 17.98 5.45 -4.55
C ARG A 517 16.79 6.17 -5.15
N LEU A 518 17.06 7.07 -6.09
CA LEU A 518 16.07 7.61 -7.03
C LEU A 518 16.56 7.29 -8.44
N GLU A 519 15.82 6.46 -9.15
CA GLU A 519 16.23 5.92 -10.45
C GLU A 519 15.21 6.30 -11.51
N PHE A 520 15.67 6.97 -12.56
CA PHE A 520 14.93 7.19 -13.80
C PHE A 520 15.36 6.11 -14.79
N GLY A 521 14.47 5.14 -15.01
CA GLY A 521 14.68 3.93 -15.78
C GLY A 521 15.52 2.88 -15.05
N THR A 522 15.83 1.79 -15.75
CA THR A 522 16.67 0.70 -15.22
C THR A 522 17.64 0.20 -16.29
N THR A 523 18.76 -0.40 -15.89
CA THR A 523 19.79 -0.89 -16.83
C THR A 523 19.36 -2.07 -17.70
N SER A 524 18.37 -2.84 -17.24
CA SER A 524 17.78 -3.99 -17.96
C SER A 524 16.34 -3.74 -18.41
N GLY A 525 15.78 -2.57 -18.10
CA GLY A 525 14.40 -2.24 -18.40
C GLY A 525 14.18 -1.89 -19.85
N VAL A 526 13.01 -2.27 -20.37
CA VAL A 526 12.53 -1.85 -21.69
C VAL A 526 11.69 -0.57 -21.63
N GLY A 527 11.31 -0.13 -20.42
CA GLY A 527 10.55 1.10 -20.21
C GLY A 527 11.35 2.33 -20.62
N LYS A 528 10.67 3.31 -21.19
CA LYS A 528 11.28 4.59 -21.60
C LYS A 528 10.89 5.69 -20.61
N VAL A 529 11.88 6.43 -20.15
CA VAL A 529 11.67 7.68 -19.41
C VAL A 529 11.96 8.85 -20.33
N LEU A 530 10.95 9.69 -20.56
CA LEU A 530 11.01 10.80 -21.50
C LEU A 530 10.78 12.14 -20.79
N PHE A 531 11.74 13.05 -20.90
CA PHE A 531 11.57 14.45 -20.52
C PHE A 531 11.31 15.26 -21.78
N LYS A 532 10.12 15.87 -21.86
CA LYS A 532 9.73 16.70 -23.01
C LYS A 532 10.50 18.02 -23.05
N SER A 533 10.42 18.72 -24.19
CA SER A 533 11.09 20.01 -24.41
C SER A 533 10.84 21.05 -23.31
N THR A 534 9.66 21.06 -22.71
CA THR A 534 9.24 21.96 -21.63
C THR A 534 9.63 21.48 -20.22
N ALA A 535 9.97 20.21 -20.05
CA ALA A 535 10.34 19.68 -18.75
C ALA A 535 11.68 20.25 -18.27
N SER A 536 11.76 20.51 -16.98
CA SER A 536 12.97 20.94 -16.27
C SER A 536 13.20 20.03 -15.07
N MET A 537 14.40 20.08 -14.49
CA MET A 537 14.74 19.28 -13.32
C MET A 537 15.51 20.14 -12.32
N GLU A 538 15.14 20.06 -11.05
CA GLU A 538 15.83 20.78 -9.97
C GLU A 538 15.81 19.98 -8.67
N LYS A 539 16.88 20.13 -7.88
CA LYS A 539 16.86 19.63 -6.51
C LYS A 539 15.86 20.43 -5.69
N GLY A 540 15.10 19.77 -4.81
CA GLY A 540 14.23 20.48 -3.88
C GLY A 540 15.00 21.13 -2.73
N THR A 541 14.31 21.94 -1.94
CA THR A 541 14.88 22.72 -0.82
C THR A 541 15.40 21.83 0.31
N SER A 542 14.75 20.69 0.55
CA SER A 542 15.21 19.65 1.49
C SER A 542 16.52 18.99 1.04
N GLY A 543 16.81 19.05 -0.26
CA GLY A 543 18.08 18.66 -0.84
C GLY A 543 18.23 17.17 -1.14
N TYR A 544 19.36 16.86 -1.75
CA TYR A 544 19.83 15.49 -1.99
C TYR A 544 21.04 15.22 -1.09
N VAL A 545 20.81 14.64 0.07
CA VAL A 545 21.79 14.49 1.16
C VAL A 545 22.58 13.18 1.04
N SER A 546 22.01 12.09 0.51
CA SER A 546 22.78 10.87 0.25
C SER A 546 22.04 9.95 -0.71
N GLY A 547 22.73 8.93 -1.25
CA GLY A 547 22.13 7.92 -2.12
C GLY A 547 22.46 8.08 -3.61
N LEU A 548 21.87 7.21 -4.43
CA LEU A 548 22.14 7.15 -5.88
C LEU A 548 21.04 7.83 -6.70
N LEU A 549 21.43 8.79 -7.54
CA LEU A 549 20.55 9.39 -8.55
C LEU A 549 20.93 8.83 -9.92
N ASN A 550 20.07 7.97 -10.46
CA ASN A 550 20.40 7.20 -11.65
C ASN A 550 19.54 7.62 -12.84
N PHE A 551 20.16 7.69 -14.02
CA PHE A 551 19.51 7.91 -15.31
C PHE A 551 19.89 6.78 -16.25
N TYR A 552 18.97 5.85 -16.46
CA TYR A 552 19.16 4.66 -17.27
C TYR A 552 18.11 4.61 -18.38
N ASN A 553 18.53 4.55 -19.64
CA ASN A 553 17.61 4.57 -20.78
C ASN A 553 16.67 5.79 -20.79
N VAL A 554 17.18 6.94 -20.36
CA VAL A 554 16.45 8.21 -20.31
C VAL A 554 16.64 8.97 -21.62
N THR A 555 15.57 9.58 -22.13
CA THR A 555 15.64 10.54 -23.22
C THR A 555 15.20 11.92 -22.73
N VAL A 556 16.04 12.93 -22.95
CA VAL A 556 15.69 14.34 -22.76
C VAL A 556 15.60 14.99 -24.13
N GLU A 557 14.42 15.50 -24.49
CA GLU A 557 14.21 16.21 -25.75
C GLU A 557 14.92 17.57 -25.76
N GLN A 558 15.14 18.10 -26.96
CA GLN A 558 15.64 19.46 -27.13
C GLN A 558 14.65 20.45 -26.51
N GLY A 559 15.16 21.38 -25.72
CA GLY A 559 14.35 22.39 -25.02
C GLY A 559 15.10 23.72 -24.91
N THR A 560 14.47 24.71 -24.29
CA THR A 560 15.07 26.04 -24.12
C THR A 560 15.92 26.11 -22.85
N GLY A 561 17.22 26.36 -23.00
CA GLY A 561 18.14 26.57 -21.87
C GLY A 561 18.68 25.29 -21.23
N PRO A 562 19.65 25.44 -20.29
CA PRO A 562 20.34 24.31 -19.66
C PRO A 562 19.49 23.60 -18.62
N MET A 563 19.59 22.27 -18.56
CA MET A 563 19.09 21.46 -17.45
C MET A 563 20.19 21.23 -16.42
N THR A 564 20.01 21.68 -15.17
CA THR A 564 21.03 21.53 -14.12
C THR A 564 20.62 20.47 -13.11
N ILE A 565 21.42 19.41 -13.01
CA ILE A 565 21.21 18.27 -12.12
C ILE A 565 22.36 18.25 -11.11
N ALA A 566 22.05 18.52 -9.85
CA ALA A 566 23.04 18.66 -8.80
C ALA A 566 22.58 17.98 -7.51
N GLN A 567 23.48 17.24 -6.88
CA GLN A 567 23.28 16.77 -5.51
C GLN A 567 23.88 17.79 -4.53
N ASN A 568 23.34 17.89 -3.31
CA ASN A 568 24.00 18.69 -2.28
C ASN A 568 25.33 18.02 -1.94
N GLN A 569 26.34 18.81 -1.57
CA GLN A 569 27.61 18.32 -1.04
C GLN A 569 27.34 17.84 0.39
N PRO A 570 27.08 16.55 0.64
CA PRO A 570 26.70 16.12 1.96
C PRO A 570 27.95 15.90 2.81
N ALA A 571 27.79 16.02 4.12
CA ALA A 571 28.82 15.60 5.07
C ALA A 571 29.07 14.06 5.08
N VAL A 572 28.21 13.29 4.39
CA VAL A 572 28.25 11.82 4.34
C VAL A 572 28.60 11.30 2.94
N ALA A 573 29.59 10.40 2.89
CA ALA A 573 30.28 9.94 1.68
C ALA A 573 29.49 8.88 0.88
N SER A 574 28.37 9.25 0.24
CA SER A 574 27.58 8.28 -0.56
C SER A 574 26.73 8.84 -1.70
N ALA A 575 26.81 10.14 -2.04
CA ALA A 575 26.04 10.69 -3.15
C ALA A 575 26.72 10.38 -4.50
N SER A 576 25.98 9.81 -5.46
CA SER A 576 26.50 9.57 -6.81
C SER A 576 25.43 9.83 -7.86
N ILE A 577 25.85 10.31 -9.02
CA ILE A 577 25.05 10.33 -10.25
C ILE A 577 25.59 9.27 -11.20
N SER A 578 24.72 8.37 -11.66
CA SER A 578 25.06 7.39 -12.69
C SER A 578 24.18 7.58 -13.93
N ILE A 579 24.80 7.63 -15.10
CA ILE A 579 24.12 7.84 -16.38
C ILE A 579 24.51 6.69 -17.31
N ALA A 580 23.53 5.91 -17.77
CA ALA A 580 23.77 4.82 -18.69
C ALA A 580 22.74 4.77 -19.81
N SER A 581 23.20 4.48 -21.03
CA SER A 581 22.33 4.28 -22.20
C SER A 581 21.30 5.40 -22.41
N SER A 582 21.64 6.63 -22.05
CA SER A 582 20.71 7.76 -22.04
C SER A 582 21.07 8.78 -23.12
N THR A 583 20.08 9.54 -23.60
CA THR A 583 20.25 10.57 -24.64
C THR A 583 19.79 11.92 -24.13
N PHE A 584 20.67 12.92 -24.15
CA PHE A 584 20.39 14.29 -23.76
C PHE A 584 20.51 15.21 -24.99
N ASN A 585 19.38 15.72 -25.48
CA ASN A 585 19.32 16.58 -26.68
C ASN A 585 19.32 18.08 -26.36
N ARG A 586 19.78 18.48 -25.17
CA ARG A 586 19.89 19.88 -24.72
C ARG A 586 21.10 20.06 -23.81
N GLU A 587 21.50 21.30 -23.57
CA GLU A 587 22.57 21.59 -22.61
C GLU A 587 22.23 21.02 -21.23
N VAL A 588 23.16 20.29 -20.62
CA VAL A 588 22.97 19.66 -19.32
C VAL A 588 24.22 19.75 -18.45
N SER A 589 24.03 19.99 -17.15
CA SER A 589 25.11 20.05 -16.17
C SER A 589 24.84 19.06 -15.04
N PHE A 590 25.84 18.24 -14.71
CA PHE A 590 25.82 17.26 -13.63
C PHE A 590 26.86 17.62 -12.58
N LYS A 591 26.44 17.73 -11.32
CA LYS A 591 27.33 17.99 -10.19
C LYS A 591 27.07 17.01 -9.06
N SER A 592 28.09 16.21 -8.70
CA SER A 592 27.99 15.23 -7.62
C SER A 592 29.36 14.94 -6.99
N MET A 593 29.36 14.32 -5.81
CA MET A 593 30.57 13.73 -5.21
C MET A 593 31.18 12.70 -6.15
N ASP A 594 30.34 11.94 -6.85
CA ASP A 594 30.77 10.95 -7.84
C ASP A 594 29.89 10.94 -9.09
N VAL A 595 30.52 10.78 -10.26
CA VAL A 595 29.85 10.82 -11.55
C VAL A 595 30.32 9.62 -12.37
N ASN A 596 29.38 8.76 -12.74
CA ASN A 596 29.62 7.56 -13.55
C ASN A 596 28.80 7.64 -14.84
N ILE A 597 29.43 7.41 -15.99
CA ILE A 597 28.79 7.54 -17.30
C ILE A 597 29.11 6.33 -18.20
N SER A 598 28.13 5.87 -18.99
CA SER A 598 28.35 4.79 -19.95
C SER A 598 27.32 4.82 -21.08
N GLY A 599 27.73 4.49 -22.31
CA GLY A 599 26.82 4.26 -23.43
C GLY A 599 25.86 5.40 -23.76
N SER A 600 26.14 6.64 -23.34
CA SER A 600 25.19 7.75 -23.40
C SER A 600 25.57 8.76 -24.47
N VAL A 601 24.56 9.47 -24.99
CA VAL A 601 24.71 10.49 -26.04
C VAL A 601 24.37 11.86 -25.48
N PHE A 602 25.27 12.83 -25.67
CA PHE A 602 25.08 14.23 -25.30
C PHE A 602 25.13 15.06 -26.59
N ALA A 603 23.96 15.45 -27.10
CA ALA A 603 23.85 16.13 -28.40
C ALA A 603 24.33 17.59 -28.35
N GLU A 604 24.22 18.22 -27.18
CA GLU A 604 24.58 19.60 -26.91
C GLU A 604 25.63 19.67 -25.81
N LYS A 605 26.01 20.88 -25.40
CA LYS A 605 27.01 21.11 -24.36
C LYS A 605 26.69 20.32 -23.07
N VAL A 606 27.69 19.67 -22.50
CA VAL A 606 27.56 18.97 -21.22
C VAL A 606 28.69 19.32 -20.26
N THR A 607 28.34 19.50 -18.98
CA THR A 607 29.30 19.69 -17.89
C THR A 607 29.16 18.57 -16.87
N PHE A 608 30.26 17.96 -16.47
CA PHE A 608 30.35 17.04 -15.36
C PHE A 608 31.32 17.59 -14.32
N GLU A 609 30.84 17.83 -13.11
CA GLU A 609 31.65 18.25 -11.96
C GLU A 609 31.64 17.18 -10.88
N LYS A 610 32.81 16.57 -10.66
CA LYS A 610 33.09 15.66 -9.54
C LYS A 610 33.70 16.46 -8.39
N THR A 611 33.12 16.36 -7.19
CA THR A 611 33.49 17.24 -6.07
C THR A 611 34.15 16.54 -4.88
N ALA A 612 34.10 15.21 -4.77
CA ALA A 612 34.67 14.48 -3.62
C ALA A 612 35.36 13.17 -4.02
N GLY A 613 35.92 12.48 -3.02
CA GLY A 613 36.65 11.21 -3.18
C GLY A 613 35.79 10.09 -3.79
N ASN A 614 36.43 8.99 -4.18
CA ASN A 614 35.73 7.86 -4.80
C ASN A 614 34.86 7.12 -3.78
N LEU A 615 33.65 6.74 -4.20
CA LEU A 615 32.92 5.62 -3.60
C LEU A 615 33.53 4.30 -4.10
N VAL A 616 33.16 3.15 -3.53
CA VAL A 616 33.66 1.84 -4.00
C VAL A 616 33.33 1.68 -5.50
N ASN A 617 34.36 1.56 -6.35
CA ASN A 617 34.29 1.59 -7.83
C ASN A 617 33.83 2.91 -8.48
N GLY A 618 33.85 4.03 -7.75
CA GLY A 618 33.45 5.35 -8.23
C GLY A 618 34.46 6.05 -9.13
N GLY A 619 33.95 6.99 -9.94
CA GLY A 619 34.72 7.84 -10.85
C GLY A 619 35.14 7.13 -12.12
N ILE A 620 34.41 6.09 -12.53
CA ILE A 620 34.75 5.23 -13.67
C ILE A 620 33.63 5.31 -14.72
N SER A 621 33.99 5.74 -15.92
CA SER A 621 33.21 5.57 -17.14
C SER A 621 33.63 4.29 -17.85
N GLU A 622 32.68 3.39 -18.08
CA GLU A 622 32.89 2.17 -18.86
C GLU A 622 33.14 2.47 -20.35
N GLY A 623 32.78 3.68 -20.80
CA GLY A 623 32.93 4.12 -22.18
C GLY A 623 31.65 3.99 -23.02
N ARG A 624 31.81 3.97 -24.35
CA ARG A 624 30.72 4.03 -25.36
C ARG A 624 29.91 5.33 -25.34
N ASN A 625 30.43 6.39 -24.71
CA ASN A 625 29.74 7.67 -24.73
C ASN A 625 30.04 8.42 -26.02
N ARG A 626 29.07 9.20 -26.48
CA ARG A 626 29.20 10.06 -27.66
C ARG A 626 28.81 11.48 -27.31
N PHE A 627 29.78 12.39 -27.43
CA PHE A 627 29.63 13.79 -27.09
C PHE A 627 29.61 14.61 -28.39
N GLU A 628 28.43 15.00 -28.85
CA GLU A 628 28.28 15.82 -30.06
C GLU A 628 28.55 17.30 -29.78
N GLY A 629 28.18 17.78 -28.59
CA GLY A 629 28.46 19.14 -28.12
C GLY A 629 29.72 19.26 -27.27
N ASP A 630 30.08 20.51 -26.96
CA ASP A 630 31.23 20.83 -26.12
C ASP A 630 31.11 20.18 -24.73
N THR A 631 32.16 19.51 -24.29
CA THR A 631 32.17 18.69 -23.07
C THR A 631 33.15 19.23 -22.06
N TYR A 632 32.66 19.46 -20.84
CA TYR A 632 33.45 19.94 -19.72
C TYR A 632 33.52 18.86 -18.64
N PHE A 633 34.72 18.37 -18.35
CA PHE A 633 34.99 17.56 -17.19
C PHE A 633 35.78 18.35 -16.16
N ILE A 634 35.22 18.46 -14.96
CA ILE A 634 35.79 19.19 -13.84
C ILE A 634 35.95 18.22 -12.67
N ASN A 635 37.19 17.85 -12.36
CA ASN A 635 37.51 17.10 -11.17
C ASN A 635 38.04 18.06 -10.08
N SER A 636 37.11 18.53 -9.26
CA SER A 636 37.36 19.38 -8.09
C SER A 636 37.64 18.58 -6.82
N SER A 637 37.67 17.24 -6.91
CA SER A 637 37.94 16.39 -5.75
C SER A 637 39.41 16.43 -5.33
N ALA A 638 39.67 16.38 -4.02
CA ALA A 638 41.03 16.37 -3.50
C ALA A 638 41.79 15.07 -3.81
N SER A 639 41.10 13.93 -3.82
CA SER A 639 41.69 12.59 -3.96
C SER A 639 40.92 11.64 -4.89
N GLY A 640 39.79 12.07 -5.46
CA GLY A 640 38.98 11.25 -6.35
C GLY A 640 39.57 11.14 -7.74
N GLN A 641 39.48 9.96 -8.33
CA GLN A 641 39.88 9.73 -9.71
C GLN A 641 38.72 10.03 -10.66
N MET A 642 39.04 10.28 -11.92
CA MET A 642 38.05 10.31 -13.00
C MET A 642 38.61 9.58 -14.21
N ILE A 643 38.02 8.45 -14.57
CA ILE A 643 38.50 7.57 -15.64
C ILE A 643 37.46 7.51 -16.75
N LEU A 644 37.88 7.80 -17.98
CA LEU A 644 37.10 7.72 -19.21
C LEU A 644 37.67 6.63 -20.15
N GLY A 645 36.78 5.93 -20.83
CA GLY A 645 37.11 4.83 -21.73
C GLY A 645 37.80 3.66 -21.04
N ARG A 646 37.19 3.09 -19.99
CA ARG A 646 37.72 1.89 -19.32
C ARG A 646 37.57 0.64 -20.19
N SER A 647 36.35 0.24 -20.51
CA SER A 647 36.12 -1.01 -21.25
C SER A 647 35.93 -0.77 -22.75
N TYR A 648 35.42 0.41 -23.12
CA TYR A 648 35.10 0.77 -24.49
C TYR A 648 35.54 2.20 -24.80
N PRO A 649 35.86 2.54 -26.07
CA PRO A 649 36.26 3.89 -26.42
C PRO A 649 35.09 4.87 -26.32
N ASP A 650 35.41 6.12 -26.00
CA ASP A 650 34.49 7.26 -26.09
C ASP A 650 34.72 8.03 -27.40
N ILE A 651 33.71 8.78 -27.85
CA ILE A 651 33.80 9.63 -29.05
C ILE A 651 33.44 11.07 -28.68
N PHE A 652 34.39 11.99 -28.86
CA PHE A 652 34.21 13.42 -28.67
C PHE A 652 34.16 14.12 -30.03
N ASN A 653 32.97 14.53 -30.47
CA ASN A 653 32.76 15.31 -31.69
C ASN A 653 32.63 16.81 -31.42
N GLY A 654 32.33 17.22 -30.19
CA GLY A 654 32.52 18.60 -29.71
C GLY A 654 33.86 18.79 -29.00
N LYS A 655 34.19 20.04 -28.65
CA LYS A 655 35.45 20.35 -27.94
C LYS A 655 35.48 19.70 -26.56
N LEU A 656 36.66 19.28 -26.13
CA LEU A 656 36.86 18.66 -24.82
C LEU A 656 37.64 19.59 -23.90
N PHE A 657 37.04 19.95 -22.77
CA PHE A 657 37.66 20.76 -21.72
C PHE A 657 37.84 19.91 -20.47
N ILE A 658 39.07 19.85 -19.95
CA ILE A 658 39.39 19.09 -18.74
C ILE A 658 40.06 20.01 -17.73
N THR A 659 39.47 20.05 -16.53
CA THR A 659 40.03 20.72 -15.36
C THR A 659 40.26 19.69 -14.26
N HIS A 660 41.50 19.59 -13.77
CA HIS A 660 41.88 18.63 -12.72
C HIS A 660 42.67 19.33 -11.61
N GLY A 661 42.18 19.23 -10.37
CA GLY A 661 42.82 19.84 -9.19
C GLY A 661 43.31 18.85 -8.13
N GLY A 662 43.10 17.54 -8.33
CA GLY A 662 43.28 16.52 -7.29
C GLY A 662 44.66 15.84 -7.26
N SER A 663 44.86 14.98 -6.28
CA SER A 663 46.06 14.13 -6.14
C SER A 663 46.02 12.83 -6.94
N SER A 664 44.86 12.49 -7.50
CA SER A 664 44.63 11.23 -8.22
C SER A 664 44.71 11.40 -9.75
N VAL A 665 44.36 10.34 -10.49
CA VAL A 665 44.38 10.30 -11.95
C VAL A 665 43.10 10.86 -12.57
N PHE A 666 43.26 11.66 -13.64
CA PHE A 666 42.24 11.89 -14.65
C PHE A 666 42.64 11.12 -15.92
N GLY A 667 42.00 9.99 -16.21
CA GLY A 667 42.36 9.10 -17.32
C GLY A 667 41.40 9.23 -18.50
N ILE A 668 41.92 9.23 -19.74
CA ILE A 668 41.13 9.28 -20.99
C ILE A 668 41.63 8.20 -21.93
N GLY A 669 40.70 7.40 -22.47
CA GLY A 669 41.06 6.18 -23.19
C GLY A 669 41.94 5.29 -22.31
N TYR A 670 41.56 5.16 -21.03
CA TYR A 670 42.42 4.65 -19.97
C TYR A 670 42.71 3.15 -20.04
N GLN A 671 41.90 2.38 -20.77
CA GLN A 671 42.10 0.95 -20.99
C GLN A 671 41.56 0.56 -22.37
N ALA A 672 40.52 1.24 -22.85
CA ALA A 672 39.97 1.03 -24.17
C ALA A 672 40.87 1.57 -25.29
N ALA A 673 40.95 0.82 -26.38
CA ALA A 673 41.61 1.26 -27.60
C ALA A 673 40.65 2.10 -28.47
N GLY A 674 41.15 3.22 -28.99
CA GLY A 674 40.49 3.98 -30.06
C GLY A 674 39.52 5.06 -29.59
N THR A 675 39.71 5.64 -28.40
CA THR A 675 38.95 6.85 -28.01
C THR A 675 39.25 7.98 -28.99
N GLN A 676 38.21 8.62 -29.53
CA GLN A 676 38.33 9.61 -30.61
C GLN A 676 38.13 11.03 -30.09
N LEU A 677 39.05 11.92 -30.45
CA LEU A 677 39.05 13.34 -30.15
C LEU A 677 38.95 14.08 -31.49
N ASN A 678 37.72 14.38 -31.92
CA ASN A 678 37.42 14.88 -33.26
C ASN A 678 37.36 16.42 -33.35
N GLU A 679 37.70 17.10 -32.26
CA GLU A 679 37.76 18.55 -32.10
C GLU A 679 38.90 18.94 -31.13
N GLU A 680 39.07 20.23 -30.87
CA GLU A 680 40.09 20.76 -29.96
C GLU A 680 39.95 20.25 -28.52
N VAL A 681 41.09 19.92 -27.89
CA VAL A 681 41.19 19.50 -26.49
C VAL A 681 41.93 20.54 -25.68
N THR A 682 41.35 20.98 -24.56
CA THR A 682 41.92 21.97 -23.65
C THR A 682 42.09 21.39 -22.25
N LEU A 683 43.32 21.46 -21.73
CA LEU A 683 43.71 20.94 -20.43
C LEU A 683 44.08 22.07 -19.47
N THR A 684 43.57 21.98 -18.25
CA THR A 684 43.82 22.91 -17.14
C THR A 684 44.08 22.14 -15.84
N THR A 685 45.09 22.56 -15.08
CA THR A 685 45.35 22.10 -13.70
C THR A 685 45.49 23.26 -12.72
N SER A 686 45.30 22.97 -11.44
CA SER A 686 45.46 23.92 -10.33
C SER A 686 46.88 23.90 -9.76
N ALA A 687 47.35 24.99 -9.15
CA ALA A 687 48.71 25.09 -8.59
C ALA A 687 49.04 24.05 -7.49
N GLY A 688 48.03 23.51 -6.80
CA GLY A 688 48.20 22.46 -5.77
C GLY A 688 48.07 21.03 -6.30
N THR A 689 47.90 20.83 -7.62
CA THR A 689 47.69 19.50 -8.19
C THR A 689 48.93 18.63 -8.02
N THR A 690 48.78 17.46 -7.39
CA THR A 690 49.85 16.46 -7.28
C THR A 690 49.59 15.21 -8.12
N GLY A 691 48.37 15.07 -8.65
CA GLY A 691 47.97 14.00 -9.55
C GLY A 691 48.35 14.27 -11.01
N TYR A 692 47.68 13.57 -11.93
CA TYR A 692 48.02 13.63 -13.35
C TYR A 692 46.82 13.44 -14.27
N ILE A 693 46.88 14.10 -15.43
CA ILE A 693 46.00 13.83 -16.57
C ILE A 693 46.73 12.83 -17.48
N GLU A 694 46.12 11.71 -17.78
CA GLU A 694 46.71 10.63 -18.57
C GLU A 694 45.83 10.26 -19.77
N PHE A 695 46.44 10.25 -20.95
CA PHE A 695 45.89 9.63 -22.15
C PHE A 695 46.48 8.24 -22.29
N GLY A 696 45.65 7.23 -22.57
CA GLY A 696 46.10 5.86 -22.87
C GLY A 696 46.78 5.12 -21.72
N GLY A 697 46.23 5.23 -20.50
CA GLY A 697 46.61 4.36 -19.38
C GLY A 697 46.47 2.88 -19.75
N ASN A 698 47.10 1.96 -19.00
CA ASN A 698 46.89 0.50 -19.08
C ASN A 698 46.73 -0.14 -20.49
N GLY A 699 47.42 0.39 -21.52
CA GLY A 699 47.34 -0.11 -22.90
C GLY A 699 46.20 0.46 -23.76
N GLY A 700 45.38 1.36 -23.23
CA GLY A 700 44.39 2.11 -23.99
C GLY A 700 45.03 3.11 -24.97
N THR A 701 44.25 3.58 -25.94
CA THR A 701 44.74 4.49 -26.99
C THR A 701 43.76 5.61 -27.29
N THR A 702 44.30 6.75 -27.69
CA THR A 702 43.53 7.95 -28.03
C THR A 702 43.98 8.51 -29.39
N LEU A 703 43.02 9.04 -30.15
CA LEU A 703 43.25 9.56 -31.49
C LEU A 703 42.80 11.02 -31.57
N LEU A 704 43.74 11.94 -31.75
CA LEU A 704 43.44 13.32 -32.09
C LEU A 704 43.32 13.44 -33.61
N LYS A 705 42.14 13.84 -34.07
CA LYS A 705 41.84 14.02 -35.49
C LYS A 705 42.71 15.13 -36.11
N ASP A 706 42.98 14.98 -37.40
CA ASP A 706 43.73 15.97 -38.19
C ASP A 706 43.07 17.36 -38.10
N GLY A 707 43.90 18.40 -38.11
CA GLY A 707 43.49 19.80 -38.00
C GLY A 707 43.25 20.31 -36.56
N PHE A 708 43.22 19.44 -35.54
CA PHE A 708 42.89 19.84 -34.16
C PHE A 708 44.07 19.82 -33.20
N LYS A 709 43.97 20.65 -32.15
CA LYS A 709 45.06 20.89 -31.19
C LYS A 709 44.80 20.26 -29.83
N LEU A 710 45.86 19.78 -29.21
CA LEU A 710 45.93 19.52 -27.78
C LEU A 710 46.56 20.76 -27.11
N LYS A 711 45.77 21.48 -26.32
CA LYS A 711 46.20 22.73 -25.65
C LYS A 711 46.35 22.55 -24.16
N THR A 712 47.43 23.11 -23.62
CA THR A 712 47.61 23.34 -22.19
C THR A 712 47.46 24.83 -21.92
N VAL A 713 46.40 25.25 -21.22
CA VAL A 713 46.12 26.69 -20.97
C VAL A 713 46.80 27.14 -19.67
N THR A 714 46.35 26.59 -18.54
CA THR A 714 46.96 26.82 -17.23
C THR A 714 47.37 25.46 -16.67
N PHE A 715 48.66 25.15 -16.69
CA PHE A 715 49.17 23.85 -16.23
C PHE A 715 50.42 24.01 -15.34
N PRO A 716 50.27 24.57 -14.12
CA PRO A 716 51.39 24.93 -13.24
C PRO A 716 51.90 23.77 -12.35
N ALA A 717 51.12 22.71 -12.18
CA ALA A 717 51.45 21.56 -11.32
C ALA A 717 50.79 20.27 -11.83
N GLY A 718 51.13 19.13 -11.22
CA GLY A 718 50.72 17.79 -11.66
C GLY A 718 51.53 17.28 -12.85
N GLU A 719 51.04 16.25 -13.53
CA GLU A 719 51.65 15.73 -14.76
C GLU A 719 50.64 15.59 -15.90
N LEU A 720 51.08 15.87 -17.13
CA LEU A 720 50.43 15.43 -18.35
C LEU A 720 51.19 14.20 -18.86
N ARG A 721 50.49 13.06 -18.96
CA ARG A 721 51.05 11.80 -19.46
C ARG A 721 50.35 11.44 -20.76
N LEU A 722 51.12 11.37 -21.84
CA LEU A 722 50.66 10.88 -23.13
C LEU A 722 51.20 9.47 -23.32
N LYS A 723 50.31 8.48 -23.34
CA LYS A 723 50.61 7.08 -23.67
C LYS A 723 49.61 6.63 -24.71
N GLY A 724 50.03 5.87 -25.72
CA GLY A 724 49.12 5.46 -26.80
C GLY A 724 48.35 6.59 -27.48
N PHE A 725 48.85 7.84 -27.43
CA PHE A 725 48.22 9.02 -28.01
C PHE A 725 48.73 9.20 -29.44
N THR A 726 47.83 9.23 -30.42
CA THR A 726 48.19 9.47 -31.82
C THR A 726 47.55 10.75 -32.32
N GLN A 727 48.38 11.68 -32.77
CA GLN A 727 47.94 12.80 -33.59
C GLN A 727 47.88 12.37 -35.06
N LEU A 728 46.78 12.64 -35.74
CA LEU A 728 46.66 12.49 -37.19
C LEU A 728 47.00 13.80 -37.93
N GLY A 729 47.45 13.65 -39.17
CA GLY A 729 47.80 14.76 -40.06
C GLY A 729 49.20 15.32 -39.85
N SER A 730 49.91 15.61 -40.94
CA SER A 730 51.32 16.05 -40.87
C SER A 730 51.52 17.55 -40.73
N ASP A 731 50.47 18.35 -40.92
CA ASP A 731 50.61 19.78 -41.19
C ASP A 731 50.05 20.67 -40.07
N ASN A 732 49.54 20.07 -39.00
CA ASN A 732 48.99 20.80 -37.86
C ASN A 732 49.92 20.79 -36.65
N GLU A 733 50.79 21.79 -36.53
CA GLU A 733 51.79 21.87 -35.46
C GLU A 733 51.16 21.87 -34.06
N GLN A 734 51.78 21.13 -33.14
CA GLN A 734 51.38 21.06 -31.73
C GLN A 734 52.35 21.83 -30.83
N THR A 735 51.81 22.60 -29.91
CA THR A 735 52.58 23.31 -28.88
C THR A 735 52.05 22.96 -27.51
N LEU A 736 52.88 22.31 -26.69
CA LEU A 736 52.58 21.96 -25.30
C LEU A 736 53.49 22.78 -24.37
N SER A 737 52.88 23.62 -23.53
CA SER A 737 53.57 24.54 -22.65
C SER A 737 53.08 24.40 -21.22
N LEU A 738 53.90 23.82 -20.36
CA LEU A 738 53.64 23.62 -18.95
C LEU A 738 54.56 24.54 -18.12
N THR A 739 54.13 24.91 -16.92
CA THR A 739 54.86 25.87 -16.04
C THR A 739 54.96 25.34 -14.61
N GLY A 740 55.59 26.12 -13.72
CA GLY A 740 55.68 25.80 -12.29
C GLY A 740 56.46 24.52 -12.01
N SER A 741 55.82 23.54 -11.38
CA SER A 741 56.40 22.23 -11.02
C SER A 741 55.88 21.09 -11.90
N ALA A 742 55.10 21.40 -12.95
CA ALA A 742 54.43 20.41 -13.76
C ALA A 742 55.39 19.51 -14.55
N GLY A 743 54.94 18.28 -14.81
CA GLY A 743 55.65 17.29 -15.62
C GLY A 743 54.95 16.98 -16.93
N LEU A 744 55.72 16.78 -18.00
CA LEU A 744 55.25 16.28 -19.29
C LEU A 744 55.95 14.95 -19.59
N VAL A 745 55.16 13.90 -19.76
CA VAL A 745 55.65 12.53 -20.03
C VAL A 745 55.13 12.08 -21.38
N PHE A 746 56.04 11.83 -22.32
CA PHE A 746 55.75 11.14 -23.57
C PHE A 746 56.09 9.66 -23.39
N GLY A 747 55.07 8.81 -23.29
CA GLY A 747 55.19 7.38 -23.04
C GLY A 747 54.95 6.51 -24.28
N ALA A 748 55.15 5.21 -24.09
CA ALA A 748 55.08 4.19 -25.15
C ALA A 748 53.81 4.30 -26.01
N GLY A 749 53.97 4.12 -27.32
CA GLY A 749 52.88 4.15 -28.30
C GLY A 749 52.37 5.55 -28.65
N THR A 750 52.97 6.61 -28.11
CA THR A 750 52.63 7.99 -28.48
C THR A 750 53.23 8.35 -29.82
N ILE A 751 52.45 8.94 -30.72
CA ILE A 751 52.84 9.31 -32.08
C ILE A 751 52.40 10.75 -32.39
N PHE A 752 53.37 11.60 -32.72
CA PHE A 752 53.11 12.91 -33.32
C PHE A 752 53.49 12.87 -34.80
N THR A 753 52.53 13.16 -35.68
CA THR A 753 52.71 13.12 -37.13
C THR A 753 53.11 14.46 -37.73
N SER A 754 52.92 15.56 -36.99
CA SER A 754 53.31 16.93 -37.33
C SER A 754 54.50 17.44 -36.51
N VAL A 755 54.90 18.70 -36.75
CA VAL A 755 55.86 19.41 -35.89
C VAL A 755 55.33 19.48 -34.46
N LEU A 756 56.22 19.28 -33.48
CA LEU A 756 55.92 19.37 -32.05
C LEU A 756 56.90 20.31 -31.35
N THR A 757 56.37 21.25 -30.58
CA THR A 757 57.14 22.06 -29.62
C THR A 757 56.62 21.80 -28.20
N ALA A 758 57.48 21.25 -27.34
CA ALA A 758 57.14 20.90 -25.97
C ALA A 758 58.07 21.61 -24.97
N THR A 759 57.50 22.35 -24.03
CA THR A 759 58.22 23.03 -22.94
C THR A 759 57.60 22.64 -21.59
N ALA A 760 58.41 22.13 -20.66
CA ALA A 760 57.94 21.76 -19.33
C ALA A 760 59.05 21.85 -18.26
N PRO A 761 58.71 22.13 -16.99
CA PRO A 761 59.68 22.07 -15.89
C PRO A 761 60.30 20.69 -15.71
N ARG A 762 59.48 19.64 -15.76
CA ARG A 762 59.90 18.23 -15.80
C ARG A 762 59.51 17.61 -17.14
N LEU A 763 60.44 16.98 -17.84
CA LEU A 763 60.23 16.45 -19.19
C LEU A 763 60.82 15.05 -19.33
N TYR A 764 60.01 14.09 -19.79
CA TYR A 764 60.38 12.68 -19.90
C TYR A 764 60.00 12.10 -21.26
N LEU A 765 60.92 11.37 -21.90
CA LEU A 765 60.78 10.80 -23.25
C LEU A 765 60.98 9.28 -23.20
N ASN A 766 59.88 8.54 -23.20
CA ASN A 766 59.83 7.11 -22.86
C ASN A 766 59.08 6.30 -23.94
N GLY A 767 59.66 6.14 -25.13
CA GLY A 767 59.13 5.20 -26.13
C GLY A 767 58.17 5.81 -27.17
N SER A 768 58.33 7.08 -27.51
CA SER A 768 57.42 7.79 -28.44
C SER A 768 58.00 7.91 -29.86
N THR A 769 57.14 8.11 -30.85
CA THR A 769 57.55 8.34 -32.24
C THR A 769 57.18 9.75 -32.69
N PHE A 770 58.16 10.48 -33.22
CA PHE A 770 57.99 11.83 -33.74
C PHE A 770 58.33 11.83 -35.24
N LYS A 771 57.33 12.09 -36.09
CA LYS A 771 57.46 11.95 -37.55
C LYS A 771 58.07 13.18 -38.23
N LYS A 772 57.99 14.35 -37.60
CA LYS A 772 58.47 15.65 -38.10
C LYS A 772 59.34 16.34 -37.05
N ALA A 773 59.90 17.49 -37.44
CA ALA A 773 60.77 18.28 -36.59
C ALA A 773 60.16 18.49 -35.19
N SER A 774 60.93 18.20 -34.14
CA SER A 774 60.44 18.23 -32.76
C SER A 774 61.42 18.96 -31.85
N THR A 775 60.90 19.87 -31.02
CA THR A 775 61.68 20.65 -30.05
C THR A 775 61.21 20.36 -28.63
N PHE A 776 62.16 20.02 -27.76
CA PHE A 776 61.94 19.68 -26.35
C PHE A 776 62.75 20.63 -25.47
N THR A 777 62.08 21.38 -24.59
CA THR A 777 62.72 22.34 -23.68
C THR A 777 62.36 22.04 -22.22
N LYS A 778 63.35 21.61 -21.44
CA LYS A 778 63.26 21.48 -19.98
C LYS A 778 63.55 22.84 -19.31
N THR A 779 62.78 23.22 -18.29
CA THR A 779 62.96 24.50 -17.58
C THR A 779 63.18 24.39 -16.07
N GLY A 780 62.85 23.26 -15.43
CA GLY A 780 62.91 23.11 -13.97
C GLY A 780 64.21 22.47 -13.46
N THR A 781 64.59 22.79 -12.22
CA THR A 781 65.93 22.52 -11.63
C THR A 781 66.22 21.08 -11.18
N GLY A 782 65.22 20.20 -11.16
CA GLY A 782 65.39 18.79 -10.75
C GLY A 782 65.87 17.89 -11.89
N ASP A 783 66.56 16.80 -11.56
CA ASP A 783 66.97 15.78 -12.53
C ASP A 783 65.77 15.07 -13.16
N ASN A 784 65.83 14.83 -14.47
CA ASN A 784 64.82 14.06 -15.20
C ASN A 784 65.49 12.89 -15.89
N VAL A 785 64.99 11.69 -15.59
CA VAL A 785 65.54 10.43 -16.09
C VAL A 785 64.54 9.78 -17.02
N SER A 786 64.84 9.78 -18.32
CA SER A 786 64.03 9.09 -19.32
C SER A 786 64.51 7.65 -19.53
N ILE A 787 63.56 6.77 -19.85
CA ILE A 787 63.80 5.36 -20.16
C ILE A 787 64.46 5.24 -21.54
N GLY A 788 64.08 6.12 -22.48
CA GLY A 788 64.49 6.12 -23.88
C GLY A 788 63.54 5.30 -24.77
N GLY A 789 64.03 4.78 -25.89
CA GLY A 789 63.26 4.02 -26.87
C GLY A 789 62.43 4.88 -27.84
N ASN A 790 62.75 6.17 -27.94
CA ASN A 790 62.05 7.09 -28.84
C ASN A 790 62.56 6.95 -30.27
N VAL A 791 61.72 7.29 -31.25
CA VAL A 791 62.05 7.31 -32.67
C VAL A 791 61.83 8.72 -33.24
N PHE A 792 62.91 9.37 -33.64
CA PHE A 792 62.88 10.68 -34.29
C PHE A 792 63.15 10.53 -35.80
N ASN A 793 62.11 10.71 -36.61
CA ASN A 793 62.20 10.55 -38.07
C ASN A 793 62.68 11.81 -38.80
N ASP A 794 62.85 12.91 -38.07
CA ASP A 794 63.24 14.23 -38.58
C ASP A 794 64.05 14.97 -37.51
N LYS A 795 64.44 16.22 -37.78
CA LYS A 795 65.29 17.03 -36.90
C LYS A 795 64.71 17.11 -35.47
N VAL A 796 65.52 16.73 -34.49
CA VAL A 796 65.20 16.87 -33.07
C VAL A 796 66.09 17.93 -32.42
N LEU A 797 65.50 18.80 -31.61
CA LEU A 797 66.21 19.80 -30.84
C LEU A 797 65.86 19.68 -29.36
N ILE A 798 66.87 19.45 -28.53
CA ILE A 798 66.71 19.23 -27.09
C ILE A 798 67.44 20.35 -26.37
N ARG A 799 66.75 21.02 -25.44
CA ARG A 799 67.29 22.11 -24.63
C ARG A 799 67.02 21.86 -23.16
N ASN A 800 68.08 21.88 -22.35
CA ASN A 800 67.94 22.05 -20.92
C ASN A 800 68.20 23.52 -20.58
N ARG A 801 67.13 24.26 -20.24
CA ARG A 801 67.18 25.68 -19.83
C ARG A 801 67.05 25.85 -18.31
N ALA A 802 67.12 24.77 -17.56
CA ALA A 802 67.14 24.85 -16.11
C ALA A 802 68.47 25.44 -15.61
N SER A 803 68.44 26.17 -14.49
CA SER A 803 69.65 26.70 -13.86
C SER A 803 70.52 25.62 -13.20
N SER A 804 69.95 24.44 -12.95
CA SER A 804 70.61 23.24 -12.42
C SER A 804 69.81 21.99 -12.82
N GLY A 805 70.36 20.80 -12.57
CA GLY A 805 69.71 19.52 -12.88
C GLY A 805 69.95 19.04 -14.31
N THR A 806 69.73 17.74 -14.51
CA THR A 806 70.03 17.02 -15.75
C THR A 806 68.77 16.60 -16.51
N MET A 807 68.91 16.38 -17.82
CA MET A 807 67.92 15.72 -18.67
C MET A 807 68.59 14.50 -19.31
N GLN A 808 68.34 13.32 -18.76
CA GLN A 808 68.84 12.06 -19.30
C GLN A 808 67.83 11.50 -20.30
N MET A 809 68.31 11.15 -21.50
CA MET A 809 67.48 10.80 -22.65
C MET A 809 67.14 9.31 -22.72
N ALA A 810 68.10 8.44 -22.41
CA ALA A 810 67.94 6.99 -22.50
C ALA A 810 68.80 6.31 -21.43
N THR A 811 68.14 5.61 -20.50
CA THR A 811 68.82 4.83 -19.45
C THR A 811 68.63 3.33 -19.60
N GLN A 812 67.62 2.89 -20.35
CA GLN A 812 67.30 1.46 -20.51
C GLN A 812 67.19 1.06 -21.99
N VAL A 813 66.61 1.90 -22.84
CA VAL A 813 66.38 1.60 -24.26
C VAL A 813 66.94 2.71 -25.13
N GLN A 814 67.70 2.36 -26.16
CA GLN A 814 68.33 3.33 -27.05
C GLN A 814 67.30 4.15 -27.85
N ASP A 815 67.50 5.46 -27.94
CA ASP A 815 66.76 6.33 -28.85
C ASP A 815 67.30 6.23 -30.29
N GLN A 816 66.41 6.31 -31.27
CA GLN A 816 66.72 6.22 -32.70
C GLN A 816 66.51 7.56 -33.39
N THR A 817 67.45 7.94 -34.27
CA THR A 817 67.33 9.11 -35.15
C THR A 817 67.56 8.69 -36.60
N VAL A 818 66.62 9.00 -37.50
CA VAL A 818 66.66 8.53 -38.91
C VAL A 818 67.34 9.55 -39.84
N LYS A 819 67.43 10.82 -39.43
CA LYS A 819 68.17 11.88 -40.12
C LYS A 819 68.98 12.67 -39.08
N SER A 820 70.26 12.35 -38.94
CA SER A 820 71.18 13.09 -38.06
C SER A 820 71.75 14.29 -38.82
N GLN A 821 71.14 15.47 -38.68
CA GLN A 821 71.80 16.79 -38.82
C GLN A 821 71.21 17.84 -37.89
#